data_AF-A0A2V0NR36-F1
#
_entry.id   AF-A0A2V0NR36-F1
#
_cell.length_a   1.000
_cell.length_b   1.000
_cell.length_c   1.000
_cell.angle_alpha   90.00
_cell.angle_beta   90.00
_cell.angle_gamma   90.00
#
_symmetry.space_group_name_H-M   'P 1'
#
loop_
_entity.id
_entity.type
_entity.pdbx_description
1 polymer ?
#
loop_
_entity_poly.entity_id
_entity_poly.type
_entity_poly.pdbx_seq_one_letter_code
_entity_poly.pdbx_strand_id
1 'polypeptide(L)'
;MPRGGVLITALLLTTCCGVAQAWFGDFLPHAKCDATLAPGAPCLPRQAQEPSNARSSCCPAGYACWGDPASNLGPTCRQLPKGGLIYKKGIAWHGTCKAELQPGSQCGGGGGGCAAQGQGQCGNVGPWPGWCCPDGWGCEPSSFDFRIWTCVRLAARAPPPGELLQWPPRPVPRGACSCRVAVNGSRSGMDCPSPWDHPAGASQVPTPIRVGARGVFVSTESGAPVALRGVNWFGWELGSHNVDGLYAYCDDNNTDHEPPCRMDGEIPPHTPRPAIGKKGVEALDTKFWGKRTMTNDFAGVVYRMKLLGFNAVRLPFSFKDLNKDLPAPGSEFGACMRDDPSTIVERTTDPRLVTRLANRGGARFPAPPYTGMQHPPPRNASWPAACGLPWEAPLLRRFRRGREGGDDALRLTQCNWYLPHGEGVAAIHRFLWQVQYLVSQGFYVVLAFASTRDPEPNVSDPALLAANWHALLRALASLPNYSSRLRGRVLADLANEPSRWGCQWDRVCPVPQPVPDAATAAAAAIAAAKVAAAAADAADAAGAVAAAEEAQAAAEAAAAAAKAFHTLSCAPGVWLLAAAAGAVHSVDPSVPVLIEGMGQDLQRDKYSHCAASHYPGNNWGDGFITDAATLSAYGISDPSGMFATTGAAASGPGFMPLVAPQAAPPTQIALAPHVYPASITGAPAKSDDDQSAVAMRWDLSWGMKHLGSARGSRGEALRASGLIIGEFGVKDRGNNTDRNADTTRYTRRDRAWLKLLSDHLKDLEPMSGPISWLWWSWNANSGDTRGLVGPQTTWREVQWTKVRVLVGSFGLRPWYCSQVEARYCIDNVMWR
;
A
#
# COMPACT_ATOMS: atom_id res chain seq x y z
N MET A 1 23.19 -41.65 51.49
CA MET A 1 22.24 -42.36 52.39
C MET A 1 21.38 -41.31 53.08
N PRO A 2 20.09 -41.55 53.39
CA PRO A 2 19.19 -42.65 52.95
C PRO A 2 18.09 -42.15 51.97
N ARG A 3 17.68 -42.94 50.94
CA ARG A 3 16.66 -44.04 50.90
C ARG A 3 15.21 -43.52 50.97
N GLY A 4 14.22 -43.97 50.20
CA GLY A 4 14.02 -45.05 49.21
C GLY A 4 12.73 -44.73 48.41
N GLY A 5 12.33 -45.38 47.32
CA GLY A 5 12.48 -46.77 46.89
C GLY A 5 11.22 -47.58 47.22
N VAL A 6 10.51 -48.07 46.19
CA VAL A 6 9.55 -49.22 46.04
C VAL A 6 8.68 -48.89 44.81
N LEU A 7 8.71 -49.49 43.61
CA LEU A 7 8.88 -50.86 43.08
C LEU A 7 7.67 -51.80 43.29
N ILE A 8 7.04 -52.22 42.17
CA ILE A 8 6.35 -53.49 41.84
C ILE A 8 5.86 -53.30 40.38
N THR A 9 6.44 -53.88 39.31
CA THR A 9 6.52 -55.30 38.85
C THR A 9 5.10 -55.82 38.53
N ALA A 10 4.74 -56.27 37.32
CA ALA A 10 5.24 -57.43 36.60
C ALA A 10 4.59 -57.47 35.17
N LEU A 11 5.36 -57.74 34.10
CA LEU A 11 5.44 -59.02 33.34
C LEU A 11 4.22 -59.27 32.41
N LEU A 12 4.30 -59.74 31.15
CA LEU A 12 5.32 -60.50 30.40
C LEU A 12 4.90 -60.71 28.92
N LEU A 13 5.91 -61.08 28.10
CA LEU A 13 5.86 -62.00 26.92
C LEU A 13 5.23 -61.46 25.62
N THR A 14 5.84 -61.49 24.43
CA THR A 14 7.15 -62.02 24.00
C THR A 14 7.47 -61.58 22.56
N THR A 15 8.76 -61.32 22.35
CA THR A 15 9.63 -61.49 21.17
C THR A 15 9.08 -62.14 19.88
N CYS A 16 9.52 -61.62 18.73
CA CYS A 16 10.58 -62.27 17.92
C CYS A 16 11.10 -61.40 16.75
N CYS A 17 12.42 -61.44 16.57
CA CYS A 17 13.25 -61.05 15.40
C CYS A 17 13.31 -59.54 15.06
N GLY A 18 14.47 -58.90 14.86
CA GLY A 18 15.81 -59.41 14.61
C GLY A 18 16.40 -58.77 13.33
N VAL A 19 17.02 -57.60 13.51
CA VAL A 19 18.22 -57.07 12.84
C VAL A 19 18.31 -56.96 11.30
N ALA A 20 18.60 -55.71 10.88
CA ALA A 20 19.34 -55.23 9.70
C ALA A 20 18.63 -55.17 8.34
N GLN A 21 18.38 -53.95 7.86
CA GLN A 21 19.12 -53.36 6.74
C GLN A 21 18.85 -51.86 6.63
N ALA A 22 19.87 -51.06 6.99
CA ALA A 22 20.09 -49.78 6.34
C ALA A 22 20.58 -50.06 4.90
N TRP A 23 20.31 -49.13 3.99
CA TRP A 23 20.49 -49.16 2.52
C TRP A 23 19.23 -49.53 1.74
N PHE A 24 18.40 -48.52 1.45
CA PHE A 24 17.97 -48.13 0.10
C PHE A 24 17.14 -46.85 0.24
N GLY A 25 17.81 -45.71 0.03
CA GLY A 25 17.13 -44.49 -0.39
C GLY A 25 16.70 -44.63 -1.85
N ASP A 26 15.63 -43.92 -2.18
CA ASP A 26 15.22 -43.47 -3.51
C ASP A 26 15.35 -44.47 -4.67
N PHE A 27 14.24 -45.12 -5.04
CA PHE A 27 13.76 -45.33 -6.41
C PHE A 27 12.54 -46.27 -6.36
N LEU A 28 11.33 -45.71 -6.28
CA LEU A 28 10.13 -46.40 -6.76
C LEU A 28 9.54 -45.56 -7.91
N PRO A 29 9.40 -46.13 -9.12
CA PRO A 29 8.81 -45.40 -10.24
C PRO A 29 7.35 -45.10 -9.92
N HIS A 30 6.84 -43.97 -10.44
CA HIS A 30 5.41 -43.71 -10.53
C HIS A 30 4.68 -44.99 -10.97
N ALA A 31 3.84 -45.55 -10.09
CA ALA A 31 3.02 -46.69 -10.44
C ALA A 31 2.06 -46.25 -11.56
N LYS A 32 2.41 -46.59 -12.80
CA LYS A 32 1.48 -46.55 -13.92
C LYS A 32 0.40 -47.60 -13.63
N CYS A 33 -0.85 -47.26 -13.88
CA CYS A 33 -1.94 -48.21 -13.72
C CYS A 33 -1.77 -49.31 -14.78
N ASP A 34 -1.41 -50.53 -14.37
CA ASP A 34 -1.28 -51.67 -15.30
C ASP A 34 -2.63 -52.17 -15.83
N ALA A 35 -3.74 -51.76 -15.21
CA ALA A 35 -5.09 -52.03 -15.69
C ALA A 35 -6.05 -50.88 -15.34
N THR A 36 -6.95 -50.55 -16.28
CA THR A 36 -8.07 -49.63 -16.07
C THR A 36 -9.12 -50.31 -15.18
N LEU A 37 -9.51 -49.65 -14.09
CA LEU A 37 -10.55 -50.13 -13.18
C LEU A 37 -11.93 -50.05 -13.86
N ALA A 38 -12.85 -50.95 -13.53
CA ALA A 38 -14.23 -50.87 -14.02
C ALA A 38 -15.02 -49.75 -13.32
N PRO A 39 -16.04 -49.15 -13.96
CA PRO A 39 -17.03 -48.32 -13.27
C PRO A 39 -17.54 -48.97 -11.97
N GLY A 40 -17.47 -48.25 -10.86
CA GLY A 40 -17.88 -48.73 -9.53
C GLY A 40 -16.81 -49.55 -8.77
N ALA A 41 -15.65 -49.85 -9.36
CA ALA A 41 -14.59 -50.58 -8.67
C ALA A 41 -13.94 -49.71 -7.55
N PRO A 42 -13.51 -50.32 -6.43
CA PRO A 42 -12.78 -49.62 -5.37
C PRO A 42 -11.45 -49.05 -5.88
N CYS A 43 -11.11 -47.85 -5.43
CA CYS A 43 -9.86 -47.17 -5.76
C CYS A 43 -9.18 -46.67 -4.47
N LEU A 44 -7.86 -46.44 -4.49
CA LEU A 44 -7.09 -46.17 -3.26
C LEU A 44 -7.12 -44.68 -2.86
N PRO A 45 -7.29 -44.34 -1.56
CA PRO A 45 -7.45 -42.96 -1.08
C PRO A 45 -6.29 -42.00 -1.36
N ARG A 46 -5.06 -42.50 -1.60
CA ARG A 46 -3.90 -41.66 -1.94
C ARG A 46 -4.02 -40.96 -3.30
N GLN A 47 -5.01 -41.32 -4.13
CA GLN A 47 -5.33 -40.61 -5.38
C GLN A 47 -6.42 -39.52 -5.22
N ALA A 48 -7.08 -39.42 -4.06
CA ALA A 48 -8.24 -38.55 -3.86
C ALA A 48 -7.92 -37.18 -3.23
N GLN A 49 -6.67 -36.93 -2.83
CA GLN A 49 -6.30 -35.73 -2.06
C GLN A 49 -5.68 -34.58 -2.87
N GLU A 50 -5.46 -34.72 -4.19
CA GLU A 50 -5.05 -33.60 -5.04
C GLU A 50 -5.86 -33.56 -6.35
N PRO A 51 -6.51 -32.43 -6.70
CA PRO A 51 -7.07 -32.24 -8.03
C PRO A 51 -5.94 -31.88 -8.99
N SER A 52 -5.14 -32.88 -9.38
CA SER A 52 -4.22 -32.75 -10.52
C SER A 52 -4.91 -33.21 -11.80
N ASN A 53 -4.69 -32.44 -12.87
CA ASN A 53 -5.19 -32.62 -14.23
C ASN A 53 -5.36 -34.09 -14.67
N ALA A 54 -6.60 -34.59 -14.72
CA ALA A 54 -7.19 -35.71 -15.49
C ALA A 54 -6.36 -36.95 -15.96
N ARG A 55 -5.10 -37.16 -15.55
CA ARG A 55 -4.18 -38.16 -16.14
C ARG A 55 -3.61 -39.16 -15.13
N SER A 56 -3.97 -39.09 -13.85
CA SER A 56 -3.34 -39.90 -12.77
C SER A 56 -4.27 -40.86 -12.02
N SER A 57 -5.57 -40.98 -12.36
CA SER A 57 -6.46 -41.98 -11.76
C SER A 57 -6.56 -43.25 -12.61
N CYS A 58 -6.55 -44.44 -12.01
CA CYS A 58 -6.76 -45.71 -12.72
C CYS A 58 -8.20 -45.94 -13.19
N CYS A 59 -9.08 -44.95 -13.07
CA CYS A 59 -10.46 -45.01 -13.56
C CYS A 59 -10.53 -44.80 -15.08
N PRO A 60 -11.55 -45.36 -15.77
CA PRO A 60 -11.71 -45.18 -17.21
C PRO A 60 -12.01 -43.72 -17.56
N ALA A 61 -11.76 -43.32 -18.81
CA ALA A 61 -12.02 -41.97 -19.29
C ALA A 61 -13.49 -41.55 -19.00
N GLY A 62 -13.66 -40.39 -18.36
CA GLY A 62 -14.98 -39.92 -17.91
C GLY A 62 -15.39 -40.44 -16.53
N TYR A 63 -14.49 -41.02 -15.74
CA TYR A 63 -14.73 -41.44 -14.35
C TYR A 63 -13.62 -40.92 -13.42
N ALA A 64 -13.94 -40.67 -12.15
CA ALA A 64 -12.97 -40.28 -11.11
C ALA A 64 -13.18 -41.09 -9.82
N CYS A 65 -12.09 -41.26 -9.06
CA CYS A 65 -12.11 -41.95 -7.77
C CYS A 65 -12.76 -41.04 -6.72
N TRP A 66 -13.98 -41.37 -6.26
CA TRP A 66 -14.76 -40.51 -5.36
C TRP A 66 -15.18 -41.27 -4.09
N GLY A 67 -14.85 -40.73 -2.92
CA GLY A 67 -15.35 -41.21 -1.62
C GLY A 67 -16.77 -40.69 -1.33
N ASP A 68 -17.71 -41.60 -1.17
CA ASP A 68 -19.07 -41.27 -0.72
C ASP A 68 -19.11 -41.36 0.82
N PRO A 69 -19.26 -40.24 1.54
CA PRO A 69 -19.23 -40.24 3.01
C PRO A 69 -20.40 -41.02 3.64
N ALA A 70 -21.43 -41.40 2.86
CA ALA A 70 -22.52 -42.26 3.30
C ALA A 70 -22.28 -43.75 3.03
N SER A 71 -21.18 -44.12 2.38
CA SER A 71 -20.85 -45.50 1.99
C SER A 71 -19.75 -46.09 2.88
N ASN A 72 -19.98 -47.29 3.42
CA ASN A 72 -18.95 -48.08 4.12
C ASN A 72 -17.97 -48.76 3.15
N LEU A 73 -18.27 -48.74 1.86
CA LEU A 73 -17.35 -49.16 0.80
C LEU A 73 -16.51 -47.92 0.47
N GLY A 74 -15.18 -48.01 0.62
CA GLY A 74 -14.25 -46.90 0.33
C GLY A 74 -14.41 -46.29 -1.07
N PRO A 75 -13.60 -45.29 -1.46
CA PRO A 75 -13.79 -44.56 -2.71
C PRO A 75 -13.86 -45.49 -3.94
N THR A 76 -14.78 -45.20 -4.87
CA THR A 76 -14.99 -45.99 -6.09
C THR A 76 -14.90 -45.13 -7.35
N CYS A 77 -14.62 -45.75 -8.51
CA CYS A 77 -14.62 -45.05 -9.80
C CYS A 77 -16.04 -44.68 -10.22
N ARG A 78 -16.44 -43.41 -10.11
CA ARG A 78 -17.77 -42.90 -10.47
C ARG A 78 -17.73 -42.03 -11.72
N GLN A 79 -18.77 -42.11 -12.54
CA GLN A 79 -18.86 -41.38 -13.80
C GLN A 79 -18.90 -39.88 -13.52
N LEU A 80 -18.02 -39.14 -14.17
CA LEU A 80 -18.10 -37.70 -14.24
C LEU A 80 -19.38 -37.33 -15.00
N PRO A 81 -20.23 -36.43 -14.49
CA PRO A 81 -21.45 -36.02 -15.17
C PRO A 81 -21.13 -35.55 -16.59
N LYS A 82 -21.86 -36.04 -17.60
CA LYS A 82 -21.73 -35.57 -18.98
C LYS A 82 -22.17 -34.09 -19.03
N GLY A 83 -21.20 -33.19 -19.19
CA GLY A 83 -21.44 -31.79 -19.56
C GLY A 83 -21.93 -30.85 -18.45
N GLY A 84 -21.63 -31.11 -17.18
CA GLY A 84 -22.02 -30.22 -16.06
C GLY A 84 -20.83 -29.85 -15.19
N LEU A 85 -20.48 -28.56 -15.16
CA LEU A 85 -19.47 -27.97 -14.30
C LEU A 85 -19.83 -28.14 -12.82
N ILE A 86 -18.80 -28.39 -12.00
CA ILE A 86 -18.91 -28.66 -10.56
C ILE A 86 -19.05 -27.33 -9.81
N TYR A 87 -20.17 -27.14 -9.10
CA TYR A 87 -20.29 -26.12 -8.06
C TYR A 87 -19.73 -26.66 -6.75
N LYS A 88 -18.71 -25.99 -6.18
CA LYS A 88 -18.39 -26.19 -4.76
C LYS A 88 -19.55 -25.62 -3.95
N LYS A 89 -20.24 -26.49 -3.22
CA LYS A 89 -21.22 -26.10 -2.20
C LYS A 89 -20.47 -25.50 -1.00
N GLY A 90 -20.13 -24.22 -1.11
CA GLY A 90 -19.59 -23.42 -0.02
C GLY A 90 -20.69 -22.59 0.63
N ILE A 91 -21.08 -22.96 1.86
CA ILE A 91 -21.84 -22.17 2.86
C ILE A 91 -23.29 -21.81 2.47
N ALA A 92 -24.23 -22.07 3.38
CA ALA A 92 -25.64 -22.35 3.12
C ALA A 92 -26.58 -21.15 2.80
N TRP A 93 -26.09 -20.04 2.22
CA TRP A 93 -26.91 -18.83 2.04
C TRP A 93 -26.91 -18.18 0.64
N HIS A 94 -26.33 -18.82 -0.38
CA HIS A 94 -26.35 -18.29 -1.75
C HIS A 94 -27.48 -18.92 -2.57
N GLY A 95 -28.44 -18.09 -3.01
CA GLY A 95 -29.54 -18.52 -3.88
C GLY A 95 -29.02 -19.07 -5.22
N THR A 96 -29.62 -20.16 -5.68
CA THR A 96 -29.32 -20.79 -6.98
C THR A 96 -29.90 -19.95 -8.13
N CYS A 97 -29.11 -19.65 -9.16
CA CYS A 97 -29.62 -19.09 -10.42
C CYS A 97 -30.70 -20.01 -10.99
N LYS A 98 -31.91 -19.47 -11.23
CA LYS A 98 -33.03 -20.24 -11.79
C LYS A 98 -32.91 -20.52 -13.29
N ALA A 99 -32.10 -19.74 -14.01
CA ALA A 99 -31.79 -19.92 -15.43
C ALA A 99 -30.45 -19.26 -15.79
N GLU A 100 -29.73 -19.86 -16.73
CA GLU A 100 -28.56 -19.27 -17.40
C GLU A 100 -29.02 -18.15 -18.35
N LEU A 101 -28.41 -16.98 -18.24
CA LEU A 101 -28.65 -15.84 -19.13
C LEU A 101 -27.86 -16.02 -20.42
N GLN A 102 -28.45 -15.69 -21.56
CA GLN A 102 -27.70 -15.75 -22.82
C GLN A 102 -26.68 -14.60 -22.89
N PRO A 103 -25.54 -14.78 -23.59
CA PRO A 103 -24.68 -13.69 -24.05
C PRO A 103 -25.45 -12.43 -24.49
N GLY A 104 -25.10 -11.27 -23.97
CA GLY A 104 -25.74 -9.98 -24.25
C GLY A 104 -27.09 -9.76 -23.54
N SER A 105 -27.63 -10.77 -22.84
CA SER A 105 -28.86 -10.60 -22.05
C SER A 105 -28.61 -9.65 -20.90
N GLN A 106 -29.65 -8.90 -20.52
CA GLN A 106 -29.57 -8.08 -19.33
C GLN A 106 -29.39 -8.96 -18.09
N CYS A 107 -28.33 -8.70 -17.34
CA CYS A 107 -28.05 -9.38 -16.08
C CYS A 107 -28.26 -8.35 -14.96
N GLY A 108 -29.18 -8.58 -14.03
CA GLY A 108 -29.47 -7.62 -12.95
C GLY A 108 -30.53 -6.55 -13.24
N GLY A 109 -31.19 -6.59 -14.39
CA GLY A 109 -32.44 -5.88 -14.65
C GLY A 109 -33.64 -6.80 -14.43
N GLY A 110 -34.62 -6.37 -13.64
CA GLY A 110 -35.85 -7.13 -13.40
C GLY A 110 -36.55 -7.51 -14.70
N GLY A 111 -36.42 -8.78 -15.09
CA GLY A 111 -37.09 -9.34 -16.28
C GLY A 111 -37.40 -10.82 -16.20
N GLY A 112 -37.12 -11.49 -15.08
CA GLY A 112 -37.35 -12.93 -14.92
C GLY A 112 -38.36 -13.26 -13.81
N GLY A 113 -39.66 -13.27 -14.16
CA GLY A 113 -40.68 -14.10 -13.48
C GLY A 113 -41.00 -13.81 -12.01
N CYS A 114 -41.54 -12.63 -11.70
CA CYS A 114 -42.31 -12.36 -10.48
C CYS A 114 -43.80 -12.69 -10.68
N ALA A 115 -44.13 -13.94 -11.01
CA ALA A 115 -45.51 -14.37 -11.22
C ALA A 115 -45.80 -15.69 -10.49
N ALA A 116 -45.71 -15.68 -9.15
CA ALA A 116 -46.49 -16.53 -8.25
C ALA A 116 -46.11 -16.19 -6.80
N GLN A 117 -47.12 -16.05 -5.94
CA GLN A 117 -47.06 -15.78 -4.49
C GLN A 117 -46.95 -14.29 -4.08
N GLY A 118 -48.13 -13.68 -3.92
CA GLY A 118 -48.33 -12.29 -3.55
C GLY A 118 -47.91 -11.93 -2.12
N GLN A 119 -46.61 -11.82 -1.87
CA GLN A 119 -46.07 -11.02 -0.76
C GLN A 119 -44.97 -10.11 -1.29
N GLY A 120 -45.27 -8.81 -1.37
CA GLY A 120 -44.49 -7.78 -2.05
C GLY A 120 -43.18 -7.39 -1.36
N GLN A 121 -42.23 -8.32 -1.23
CA GLN A 121 -40.86 -8.04 -0.80
C GLN A 121 -39.86 -8.85 -1.62
N CYS A 122 -39.49 -8.35 -2.79
CA CYS A 122 -38.29 -8.81 -3.51
C CYS A 122 -37.16 -7.84 -3.19
N GLY A 123 -36.19 -8.26 -2.38
CA GLY A 123 -34.98 -7.49 -2.11
C GLY A 123 -34.10 -7.40 -3.36
N ASN A 124 -33.86 -6.18 -3.84
CA ASN A 124 -32.90 -5.88 -4.90
C ASN A 124 -31.47 -6.11 -4.39
N VAL A 125 -30.90 -7.27 -4.68
CA VAL A 125 -29.45 -7.53 -4.57
C VAL A 125 -28.91 -7.68 -5.99
N GLY A 126 -28.11 -6.70 -6.43
CA GLY A 126 -27.51 -6.69 -7.76
C GLY A 126 -26.58 -7.88 -7.99
N PRO A 127 -26.36 -8.27 -9.27
CA PRO A 127 -25.53 -9.42 -9.58
C PRO A 127 -24.05 -9.06 -9.43
N TRP A 128 -23.36 -9.98 -8.78
CA TRP A 128 -21.91 -10.02 -8.72
C TRP A 128 -21.33 -10.57 -10.03
N PRO A 129 -20.01 -10.43 -10.26
CA PRO A 129 -19.32 -11.24 -11.25
C PRO A 129 -19.64 -12.72 -10.98
N GLY A 130 -20.37 -13.36 -11.89
CA GLY A 130 -20.80 -14.77 -11.78
C GLY A 130 -22.28 -15.01 -11.47
N TRP A 131 -23.15 -14.01 -11.41
CA TRP A 131 -24.59 -14.24 -11.28
C TRP A 131 -25.24 -14.42 -12.65
N CYS A 132 -25.53 -15.69 -12.95
CA CYS A 132 -26.32 -16.23 -14.06
C CYS A 132 -25.79 -16.00 -15.48
N CYS A 133 -24.67 -15.29 -15.66
CA CYS A 133 -23.97 -15.31 -16.94
C CYS A 133 -23.26 -16.68 -17.16
N PRO A 134 -23.12 -17.13 -18.42
CA PRO A 134 -22.38 -18.36 -18.73
C PRO A 134 -20.92 -18.27 -18.27
N ASP A 135 -20.24 -19.40 -18.10
CA ASP A 135 -18.81 -19.41 -17.79
C ASP A 135 -18.00 -18.63 -18.85
N GLY A 136 -17.08 -17.78 -18.37
CA GLY A 136 -16.33 -16.85 -19.22
C GLY A 136 -17.11 -15.58 -19.61
N TRP A 137 -18.27 -15.34 -18.98
CA TRP A 137 -19.06 -14.12 -19.12
C TRP A 137 -19.25 -13.46 -17.76
N GLY A 138 -19.25 -12.14 -17.77
CA GLY A 138 -19.35 -11.28 -16.60
C GLY A 138 -20.51 -10.35 -16.82
N CYS A 139 -21.19 -10.01 -15.74
CA CYS A 139 -22.18 -8.96 -15.81
C CYS A 139 -21.44 -7.62 -15.79
N GLU A 140 -21.43 -6.89 -16.90
CA GLU A 140 -20.81 -5.56 -16.99
C GLU A 140 -21.85 -4.50 -17.36
N PRO A 141 -21.67 -3.24 -16.94
CA PRO A 141 -22.49 -2.14 -17.41
C PRO A 141 -22.32 -1.96 -18.93
N SER A 142 -23.43 -1.71 -19.63
CA SER A 142 -23.41 -1.43 -21.05
C SER A 142 -22.61 -0.15 -21.32
N SER A 143 -21.85 -0.13 -22.42
CA SER A 143 -20.94 0.97 -22.76
C SER A 143 -21.60 2.34 -22.97
N PHE A 144 -22.93 2.39 -23.11
CA PHE A 144 -23.69 3.61 -23.38
C PHE A 144 -24.65 4.00 -22.24
N ASP A 145 -24.98 3.05 -21.37
CA ASP A 145 -25.87 3.28 -20.24
C ASP A 145 -25.44 2.38 -19.06
N PHE A 146 -24.80 2.98 -18.06
CA PHE A 146 -24.34 2.29 -16.84
C PHE A 146 -25.48 1.71 -16.01
N ARG A 147 -26.73 2.04 -16.36
CA ARG A 147 -27.96 1.54 -15.77
C ARG A 147 -28.35 0.16 -16.29
N ILE A 148 -27.89 -0.21 -17.48
CA ILE A 148 -28.18 -1.49 -18.13
C ILE A 148 -26.96 -2.37 -18.00
N TRP A 149 -27.11 -3.52 -17.38
CA TRP A 149 -26.04 -4.50 -17.23
C TRP A 149 -26.31 -5.65 -18.18
N THR A 150 -25.31 -6.07 -18.95
CA THR A 150 -25.44 -7.20 -19.86
C THR A 150 -24.38 -8.23 -19.56
N CYS A 151 -24.72 -9.51 -19.76
CA CYS A 151 -23.72 -10.55 -19.79
C CYS A 151 -22.82 -10.24 -20.98
N VAL A 152 -21.65 -9.69 -20.73
CA VAL A 152 -20.63 -9.54 -21.75
C VAL A 152 -19.62 -10.65 -21.57
N ARG A 153 -19.00 -11.06 -22.68
CA ARG A 153 -17.92 -12.02 -22.59
C ARG A 153 -16.88 -11.31 -21.75
N LEU A 154 -16.46 -11.92 -20.65
CA LEU A 154 -15.17 -11.61 -20.08
C LEU A 154 -14.23 -12.10 -21.17
N ALA A 155 -13.99 -11.24 -22.17
CA ALA A 155 -12.76 -11.32 -22.91
C ALA A 155 -11.75 -11.33 -21.77
N ALA A 156 -11.13 -12.48 -21.55
CA ALA A 156 -9.92 -12.53 -20.76
C ALA A 156 -8.92 -11.69 -21.55
N ARG A 157 -9.07 -10.36 -21.51
CA ARG A 157 -7.95 -9.46 -21.51
C ARG A 157 -7.20 -9.94 -20.30
N ALA A 158 -6.30 -10.89 -20.54
CA ALA A 158 -5.25 -11.17 -19.61
C ALA A 158 -4.72 -9.78 -19.25
N PRO A 159 -4.75 -9.39 -17.97
CA PRO A 159 -4.22 -8.10 -17.59
C PRO A 159 -2.82 -7.99 -18.19
N PRO A 160 -2.41 -6.81 -18.67
CA PRO A 160 -1.12 -6.68 -19.33
C PRO A 160 -0.05 -7.34 -18.44
N PRO A 161 0.88 -8.12 -19.00
CA PRO A 161 1.85 -8.87 -18.22
C PRO A 161 2.53 -7.97 -17.18
N GLY A 162 2.50 -8.37 -15.91
CA GLY A 162 3.08 -7.60 -14.79
C GLY A 162 2.15 -6.58 -14.11
N GLU A 163 0.94 -6.33 -14.62
CA GLU A 163 -0.03 -5.44 -13.95
C GLU A 163 -0.77 -6.14 -12.81
N LEU A 164 -1.01 -7.46 -12.94
CA LEU A 164 -1.65 -8.24 -11.90
C LEU A 164 -0.62 -8.64 -10.84
N LEU A 165 -0.87 -8.24 -9.60
CA LEU A 165 -0.08 -8.58 -8.43
C LEU A 165 -0.07 -10.09 -8.22
N GLN A 166 1.11 -10.70 -8.23
CA GLN A 166 1.23 -12.15 -8.10
C GLN A 166 0.78 -12.63 -6.71
N TRP A 167 -0.16 -13.58 -6.68
CA TRP A 167 -0.62 -14.26 -5.45
C TRP A 167 -0.65 -15.80 -5.63
N PRO A 168 -0.06 -16.59 -4.70
CA PRO A 168 0.81 -16.15 -3.61
C PRO A 168 2.10 -15.52 -4.14
N PRO A 169 2.74 -14.58 -3.41
CA PRO A 169 4.06 -14.10 -3.76
C PRO A 169 5.04 -15.27 -3.81
N ARG A 170 6.05 -15.19 -4.70
CA ARG A 170 7.17 -16.14 -4.72
C ARG A 170 7.78 -16.24 -3.31
N PRO A 171 8.19 -17.41 -2.79
CA PRO A 171 8.82 -17.49 -1.48
C PRO A 171 10.07 -16.60 -1.38
N VAL A 172 10.34 -16.05 -0.19
CA VAL A 172 11.60 -15.32 0.07
C VAL A 172 12.78 -16.30 -0.01
N PRO A 173 13.77 -16.08 -0.88
CA PRO A 173 15.01 -16.87 -0.90
C PRO A 173 15.70 -16.93 0.46
N ARG A 174 16.33 -18.07 0.79
CA ARG A 174 17.21 -18.16 1.96
C ARG A 174 18.37 -17.18 1.82
N GLY A 175 18.75 -16.53 2.91
CA GLY A 175 19.81 -15.52 2.84
C GLY A 175 19.39 -14.18 2.21
N ALA A 176 18.09 -13.92 2.05
CA ALA A 176 17.56 -12.65 1.54
C ALA A 176 17.79 -11.46 2.49
N CYS A 177 18.32 -11.68 3.69
CA CYS A 177 18.81 -10.63 4.56
C CYS A 177 20.33 -10.75 4.73
N SER A 178 20.99 -9.75 5.30
CA SER A 178 22.45 -9.73 5.37
C SER A 178 22.91 -9.00 6.62
N CYS A 179 23.83 -9.63 7.36
CA CYS A 179 24.42 -9.10 8.60
C CYS A 179 25.83 -8.49 8.41
N ARG A 180 26.46 -8.68 7.24
CA ARG A 180 27.77 -8.11 6.90
C ARG A 180 27.98 -8.06 5.39
N VAL A 181 28.68 -7.02 4.93
CA VAL A 181 29.26 -6.90 3.57
C VAL A 181 30.80 -6.82 3.68
N ALA A 182 31.54 -7.60 2.89
CA ALA A 182 33.02 -7.57 2.82
C ALA A 182 33.53 -6.60 1.72
N VAL A 183 34.86 -6.31 1.65
CA VAL A 183 35.46 -5.41 0.61
C VAL A 183 35.03 -5.74 -0.81
N ASN A 184 34.95 -7.04 -1.11
CA ASN A 184 34.63 -7.52 -2.45
C ASN A 184 33.12 -7.41 -2.77
N GLY A 185 32.33 -6.79 -1.88
CA GLY A 185 30.88 -6.69 -1.98
C GLY A 185 30.15 -7.97 -1.58
N SER A 186 30.86 -9.04 -1.20
CA SER A 186 30.22 -10.29 -0.79
C SER A 186 29.47 -10.10 0.52
N ARG A 187 28.22 -10.57 0.55
CA ARG A 187 27.34 -10.49 1.71
C ARG A 187 27.36 -11.80 2.46
N SER A 188 27.40 -11.72 3.79
CA SER A 188 27.01 -12.84 4.65
C SER A 188 25.48 -12.88 4.68
N GLY A 189 24.91 -13.73 3.83
CA GLY A 189 23.46 -13.95 3.78
C GLY A 189 22.95 -14.57 5.08
N MET A 190 21.77 -14.15 5.51
CA MET A 190 21.05 -14.72 6.64
C MET A 190 19.54 -14.70 6.36
N ASP A 191 18.80 -15.52 7.10
CA ASP A 191 17.35 -15.42 7.08
C ASP A 191 16.91 -14.09 7.71
N CYS A 192 15.86 -13.52 7.14
CA CYS A 192 15.33 -12.27 7.64
C CYS A 192 14.71 -12.48 9.04
N PRO A 193 15.12 -11.70 10.05
CA PRO A 193 14.49 -11.78 11.35
C PRO A 193 13.02 -11.41 11.23
N SER A 194 12.22 -11.96 12.15
CA SER A 194 10.82 -11.57 12.24
C SER A 194 10.74 -10.08 12.60
N PRO A 195 9.80 -9.31 12.02
CA PRO A 195 9.53 -7.93 12.46
C PRO A 195 9.02 -7.85 13.90
N TRP A 196 8.80 -9.01 14.56
CA TRP A 196 8.42 -9.17 15.96
C TRP A 196 9.61 -9.46 16.90
N ASP A 197 10.82 -9.71 16.37
CA ASP A 197 12.02 -10.12 17.14
C ASP A 197 12.82 -8.93 17.73
N HIS A 198 12.18 -7.79 17.97
CA HIS A 198 12.80 -6.58 18.55
C HIS A 198 12.43 -6.41 20.04
N PRO A 199 13.08 -5.50 20.81
CA PRO A 199 12.85 -5.38 22.25
C PRO A 199 11.41 -5.08 22.65
N ALA A 200 10.73 -4.24 21.86
CA ALA A 200 9.30 -4.00 22.08
C ALA A 200 8.42 -5.19 21.66
N GLY A 201 8.91 -6.05 20.77
CA GLY A 201 8.19 -7.15 20.15
C GLY A 201 6.72 -6.82 19.89
N ALA A 202 5.84 -7.61 20.48
CA ALA A 202 4.40 -7.43 20.32
C ALA A 202 3.73 -6.60 21.43
N SER A 203 4.50 -6.02 22.36
CA SER A 203 3.98 -5.25 23.51
C SER A 203 3.47 -3.86 23.14
N GLN A 204 3.84 -3.35 21.97
CA GLN A 204 3.51 -1.99 21.52
C GLN A 204 2.47 -1.97 20.42
N VAL A 205 1.97 -3.12 20.00
CA VAL A 205 0.93 -3.24 18.97
C VAL A 205 -0.30 -2.43 19.40
N PRO A 206 -0.82 -1.52 18.56
CA PRO A 206 -1.93 -0.68 18.95
C PRO A 206 -3.22 -1.52 19.09
N THR A 207 -4.26 -1.00 19.74
CA THR A 207 -5.58 -1.67 19.74
C THR A 207 -6.07 -1.81 18.30
N PRO A 208 -6.73 -2.92 17.92
CA PRO A 208 -7.43 -2.97 16.64
C PRO A 208 -8.51 -1.89 16.62
N ILE A 209 -8.77 -1.33 15.45
CA ILE A 209 -9.78 -0.31 15.22
C ILE A 209 -10.76 -0.75 14.15
N ARG A 210 -11.91 -0.10 14.19
CA ARG A 210 -12.93 -0.14 13.16
C ARG A 210 -13.48 1.27 13.00
N VAL A 211 -14.17 1.53 11.90
CA VAL A 211 -14.97 2.75 11.80
C VAL A 211 -16.29 2.55 12.56
N GLY A 212 -16.55 3.47 13.49
CA GLY A 212 -17.63 3.46 14.46
C GLY A 212 -18.90 4.16 13.97
N ALA A 213 -19.86 4.34 14.88
CA ALA A 213 -21.03 5.17 14.60
C ALA A 213 -20.56 6.61 14.34
N ARG A 214 -21.19 7.31 13.38
CA ARG A 214 -20.77 8.65 12.93
C ARG A 214 -19.34 8.72 12.35
N GLY A 215 -18.76 7.58 12.00
CA GLY A 215 -17.53 7.56 11.20
C GLY A 215 -16.23 7.73 12.00
N VAL A 216 -16.28 7.77 13.32
CA VAL A 216 -15.09 7.86 14.19
C VAL A 216 -14.34 6.54 14.17
N PHE A 217 -13.01 6.55 14.10
CA PHE A 217 -12.27 5.33 14.42
C PHE A 217 -12.43 5.01 15.90
N VAL A 218 -12.78 3.76 16.21
CA VAL A 218 -12.95 3.29 17.59
C VAL A 218 -12.16 2.01 17.79
N SER A 219 -11.58 1.86 18.97
CA SER A 219 -10.97 0.61 19.44
C SER A 219 -12.03 -0.49 19.41
N THR A 220 -11.72 -1.63 18.79
CA THR A 220 -12.62 -2.80 18.81
C THR A 220 -12.67 -3.48 20.17
N GLU A 221 -11.66 -3.25 21.02
CA GLU A 221 -11.54 -3.83 22.35
C GLU A 221 -12.29 -3.00 23.40
N SER A 222 -12.11 -1.68 23.39
CA SER A 222 -12.68 -0.78 24.41
C SER A 222 -13.88 0.04 23.94
N GLY A 223 -14.10 0.14 22.62
CA GLY A 223 -15.06 1.09 22.04
C GLY A 223 -14.63 2.55 22.11
N ALA A 224 -13.48 2.87 22.72
CA ALA A 224 -13.00 4.25 22.85
C ALA A 224 -12.62 4.84 21.48
N PRO A 225 -12.88 6.14 21.24
CA PRO A 225 -12.39 6.82 20.04
C PRO A 225 -10.87 6.75 19.92
N VAL A 226 -10.38 6.56 18.70
CA VAL A 226 -8.96 6.53 18.35
C VAL A 226 -8.68 7.59 17.31
N ALA A 227 -7.78 8.52 17.64
CA ALA A 227 -7.31 9.52 16.70
C ALA A 227 -6.04 9.02 16.01
N LEU A 228 -6.03 9.00 14.68
CA LEU A 228 -4.81 8.75 13.92
C LEU A 228 -4.13 10.11 13.71
N ARG A 229 -2.90 10.22 14.20
CA ARG A 229 -2.02 11.38 14.11
C ARG A 229 -0.79 10.88 13.38
N GLY A 230 -0.79 10.99 12.05
CA GLY A 230 0.22 10.31 11.25
C GLY A 230 0.92 11.18 10.22
N VAL A 231 1.75 10.51 9.43
CA VAL A 231 2.56 11.11 8.36
C VAL A 231 2.43 10.28 7.10
N ASN A 232 2.52 10.96 5.95
CA ASN A 232 2.77 10.31 4.67
C ASN A 232 4.25 10.02 4.53
N TRP A 233 4.60 8.76 4.21
CA TRP A 233 5.97 8.34 3.97
C TRP A 233 6.08 7.62 2.62
N PHE A 234 6.42 8.39 1.60
CA PHE A 234 6.38 7.97 0.21
C PHE A 234 7.73 7.42 -0.28
N GLY A 235 7.74 6.76 -1.43
CA GLY A 235 8.90 6.16 -2.08
C GLY A 235 8.54 4.91 -2.89
N TRP A 236 7.67 4.05 -2.36
CA TRP A 236 7.29 2.78 -3.00
C TRP A 236 6.55 2.97 -4.34
N GLU A 237 5.89 4.11 -4.51
CA GLU A 237 5.16 4.51 -5.71
C GLU A 237 6.01 5.24 -6.76
N LEU A 238 7.24 5.60 -6.39
CA LEU A 238 8.23 6.23 -7.28
C LEU A 238 9.12 5.18 -7.96
N GLY A 239 8.76 3.91 -7.89
CA GLY A 239 9.61 2.80 -8.31
C GLY A 239 10.84 2.60 -7.42
N SER A 240 10.95 3.32 -6.31
CA SER A 240 11.94 3.00 -5.30
C SER A 240 11.46 1.77 -4.53
N HIS A 241 12.35 0.82 -4.30
CA HIS A 241 11.99 -0.44 -3.63
C HIS A 241 11.97 -0.30 -2.10
N ASN A 242 11.64 0.90 -1.62
CA ASN A 242 11.62 1.27 -0.22
C ASN A 242 10.87 2.61 -0.03
N VAL A 243 10.77 3.07 1.20
CA VAL A 243 10.41 4.46 1.51
C VAL A 243 11.63 5.38 1.38
N ASP A 244 11.42 6.63 0.95
CA ASP A 244 12.52 7.58 0.82
C ASP A 244 13.08 8.01 2.17
N GLY A 245 14.28 8.58 2.15
CA GLY A 245 14.98 9.02 3.36
C GLY A 245 15.69 7.92 4.10
N LEU A 246 15.57 6.66 3.65
CA LEU A 246 16.59 5.66 3.93
C LEU A 246 17.88 5.99 3.17
N TYR A 247 17.76 6.57 1.97
CA TYR A 247 18.87 7.10 1.19
C TYR A 247 19.20 8.52 1.62
N ALA A 248 20.43 8.78 2.05
CA ALA A 248 20.96 10.12 2.18
C ALA A 248 21.75 10.47 0.90
N TYR A 249 21.31 11.51 0.18
CA TYR A 249 22.04 12.04 -0.97
C TYR A 249 23.16 12.95 -0.48
N CYS A 250 24.30 12.33 -0.15
CA CYS A 250 25.57 13.03 -0.16
C CYS A 250 26.44 12.41 -1.26
N ASP A 251 26.55 13.12 -2.36
CA ASP A 251 27.49 12.81 -3.43
C ASP A 251 28.78 13.60 -3.18
N ASP A 252 29.75 12.94 -2.59
CA ASP A 252 31.08 13.47 -2.31
C ASP A 252 32.05 13.33 -3.49
N ASN A 253 31.64 12.64 -4.56
CA ASN A 253 32.46 12.42 -5.76
C ASN A 253 32.00 13.22 -6.98
N ASN A 254 30.84 13.89 -6.91
CA ASN A 254 30.41 14.79 -7.98
C ASN A 254 30.75 16.23 -7.62
N THR A 255 31.91 16.67 -8.11
CA THR A 255 32.33 18.07 -8.08
C THR A 255 31.42 18.99 -8.88
N ASP A 256 30.52 18.46 -9.69
CA ASP A 256 29.74 19.22 -10.67
C ASP A 256 28.34 19.61 -10.15
N HIS A 257 27.94 19.10 -8.98
CA HIS A 257 26.76 19.63 -8.28
C HIS A 257 27.18 20.76 -7.36
N GLU A 258 26.91 22.00 -7.77
CA GLU A 258 27.05 23.15 -6.89
C GLU A 258 25.80 23.35 -6.01
N PRO A 259 25.96 23.46 -4.68
CA PRO A 259 27.20 23.28 -3.91
C PRO A 259 27.50 21.80 -3.60
N PRO A 260 28.79 21.37 -3.66
CA PRO A 260 29.20 20.05 -3.19
C PRO A 260 28.85 19.90 -1.71
N CYS A 261 28.61 18.67 -1.25
CA CYS A 261 28.28 18.37 0.15
C CYS A 261 29.18 19.17 1.10
N ARG A 262 28.60 20.14 1.82
CA ARG A 262 29.40 21.04 2.66
C ARG A 262 30.06 20.25 3.80
N MET A 263 31.24 20.70 4.23
CA MET A 263 32.08 20.02 5.24
C MET A 263 31.47 19.93 6.64
N ASP A 264 30.30 20.53 6.88
CA ASP A 264 29.54 20.49 8.12
C ASP A 264 28.51 19.35 8.17
N GLY A 265 28.44 18.52 7.13
CA GLY A 265 27.65 17.29 7.11
C GLY A 265 28.07 16.31 8.21
N GLU A 266 27.08 15.58 8.75
CA GLU A 266 27.26 14.57 9.78
C GLU A 266 28.16 13.40 9.31
N ILE A 267 28.16 13.15 8.00
CA ILE A 267 29.08 12.24 7.33
C ILE A 267 30.28 13.06 6.84
N PRO A 268 31.50 12.78 7.32
CA PRO A 268 32.67 13.49 6.87
C PRO A 268 32.93 13.30 5.37
N PRO A 269 33.31 14.34 4.62
CA PRO A 269 33.64 14.20 3.20
C PRO A 269 34.85 13.27 3.00
N HIS A 270 34.80 12.38 2.00
CA HIS A 270 35.91 11.49 1.67
C HIS A 270 37.05 12.21 0.96
N THR A 271 36.76 13.32 0.29
CA THR A 271 37.72 14.11 -0.49
C THR A 271 37.47 15.61 -0.30
N PRO A 272 38.52 16.46 -0.38
CA PRO A 272 39.95 16.12 -0.39
C PRO A 272 40.53 15.80 1.00
N ARG A 273 39.72 15.81 2.08
CA ARG A 273 40.19 15.64 3.47
C ARG A 273 39.49 14.49 4.19
N PRO A 274 39.87 13.22 3.97
CA PRO A 274 39.17 12.08 4.56
C PRO A 274 39.21 12.15 6.09
N ALA A 275 38.10 11.89 6.78
CA ALA A 275 38.06 11.82 8.25
C ALA A 275 38.71 10.55 8.83
N ILE A 276 38.80 9.53 8.00
CA ILE A 276 39.36 8.22 8.32
C ILE A 276 40.62 8.06 7.46
N GLY A 277 41.75 7.73 8.08
CA GLY A 277 42.98 7.51 7.31
C GLY A 277 42.89 6.27 6.43
N LYS A 278 43.83 6.10 5.49
CA LYS A 278 43.96 4.88 4.66
C LYS A 278 43.86 3.59 5.49
N LYS A 279 44.55 3.53 6.64
CA LYS A 279 44.46 2.41 7.60
C LYS A 279 43.08 2.19 8.19
N GLY A 280 42.29 3.25 8.41
CA GLY A 280 40.93 3.12 8.90
C GLY A 280 39.95 2.71 7.81
N VAL A 281 40.17 3.15 6.56
CA VAL A 281 39.43 2.61 5.39
C VAL A 281 39.75 1.13 5.19
N GLU A 282 41.02 0.74 5.29
CA GLU A 282 41.46 -0.66 5.26
C GLU A 282 40.89 -1.46 6.44
N ALA A 283 40.84 -0.89 7.65
CA ALA A 283 40.27 -1.55 8.84
C ALA A 283 38.74 -1.69 8.79
N LEU A 284 38.04 -0.72 8.18
CA LEU A 284 36.60 -0.79 7.98
C LEU A 284 36.22 -1.79 6.89
N ASP A 285 37.14 -2.14 6.00
CA ASP A 285 36.85 -3.03 4.87
C ASP A 285 35.80 -2.42 3.91
N THR A 286 35.48 -1.13 4.02
CA THR A 286 34.40 -0.47 3.27
C THR A 286 34.95 0.45 2.18
N LYS A 287 34.66 0.14 0.91
CA LYS A 287 34.98 1.01 -0.24
C LYS A 287 33.94 2.10 -0.51
N PHE A 288 32.75 2.00 0.10
CA PHE A 288 31.58 2.77 -0.31
C PHE A 288 31.04 3.64 0.80
N TRP A 289 31.19 4.94 0.59
CA TRP A 289 30.41 6.01 1.16
C TRP A 289 30.05 6.86 -0.05
N GLY A 290 28.77 6.96 -0.40
CA GLY A 290 28.36 7.82 -1.51
C GLY A 290 27.38 7.20 -2.50
N LYS A 291 26.53 8.09 -3.00
CA LYS A 291 25.51 7.98 -4.05
C LYS A 291 24.22 7.18 -3.83
N ARG A 292 24.18 6.03 -3.16
CA ARG A 292 22.98 5.13 -3.26
C ARG A 292 22.68 4.23 -2.06
N THR A 293 23.22 4.51 -0.88
CA THR A 293 23.12 3.58 0.25
C THR A 293 21.98 3.97 1.19
N MET A 294 21.24 2.97 1.70
CA MET A 294 20.29 3.16 2.80
C MET A 294 21.02 3.53 4.11
N THR A 295 21.61 4.73 4.17
CA THR A 295 22.44 5.25 5.28
C THR A 295 21.63 5.65 6.51
N ASN A 296 20.31 5.70 6.40
CA ASN A 296 19.43 5.79 7.55
C ASN A 296 18.79 4.43 7.82
N ASP A 297 18.76 4.07 9.10
CA ASP A 297 18.13 2.84 9.55
C ASP A 297 16.62 3.04 9.64
N PHE A 298 15.85 2.18 8.98
CA PHE A 298 14.39 2.22 8.96
C PHE A 298 13.81 2.19 10.38
N ALA A 299 14.30 1.29 11.23
CA ALA A 299 13.93 1.21 12.64
C ALA A 299 14.23 2.52 13.41
N GLY A 300 15.38 3.16 13.15
CA GLY A 300 15.72 4.45 13.72
C GLY A 300 14.78 5.57 13.27
N VAL A 301 14.40 5.59 11.99
CA VAL A 301 13.42 6.55 11.45
C VAL A 301 12.03 6.34 12.06
N VAL A 302 11.56 5.11 12.15
CA VAL A 302 10.28 4.76 12.79
C VAL A 302 10.29 5.16 14.28
N TYR A 303 11.40 4.93 14.99
CA TYR A 303 11.54 5.35 16.37
C TYR A 303 11.47 6.88 16.52
N ARG A 304 12.07 7.65 15.60
CA ARG A 304 11.93 9.12 15.59
C ARG A 304 10.49 9.56 15.42
N MET A 305 9.76 8.98 14.45
CA MET A 305 8.34 9.29 14.24
C MET A 305 7.53 9.04 15.52
N LYS A 306 7.80 7.91 16.19
CA LYS A 306 7.15 7.54 17.44
C LYS A 306 7.44 8.55 18.55
N LEU A 307 8.70 8.94 18.71
CA LEU A 307 9.10 9.95 19.69
C LEU A 307 8.44 11.31 19.43
N LEU A 308 8.23 11.69 18.17
CA LEU A 308 7.49 12.90 17.82
C LEU A 308 5.98 12.80 18.08
N GLY A 309 5.48 11.62 18.48
CA GLY A 309 4.09 11.41 18.87
C GLY A 309 3.19 10.90 17.74
N PHE A 310 3.76 10.53 16.59
CA PHE A 310 2.99 9.92 15.52
C PHE A 310 2.59 8.49 15.88
N ASN A 311 1.35 8.12 15.56
CA ASN A 311 0.80 6.78 15.76
C ASN A 311 0.21 6.17 14.48
N ALA A 312 0.36 6.84 13.33
CA ALA A 312 -0.04 6.31 12.05
C ALA A 312 0.97 6.66 10.94
N VAL A 313 1.11 5.78 9.96
CA VAL A 313 1.90 6.03 8.74
C VAL A 313 1.06 5.65 7.53
N ARG A 314 0.94 6.58 6.58
CA ARG A 314 0.42 6.29 5.25
C ARG A 314 1.58 5.96 4.32
N LEU A 315 1.50 4.79 3.68
CA LEU A 315 2.48 4.24 2.76
C LEU A 315 1.89 4.22 1.34
N PRO A 316 2.13 5.27 0.55
CA PRO A 316 1.86 5.27 -0.88
C PRO A 316 2.65 4.14 -1.57
N PHE A 317 2.02 3.41 -2.50
CA PHE A 317 2.64 2.32 -3.27
C PHE A 317 1.99 2.18 -4.66
N SER A 318 2.62 1.44 -5.58
CA SER A 318 1.98 0.98 -6.81
C SER A 318 2.00 -0.55 -6.91
N PHE A 319 0.96 -1.18 -7.45
CA PHE A 319 0.93 -2.63 -7.63
C PHE A 319 2.06 -3.12 -8.55
N LYS A 320 2.36 -2.33 -9.59
CA LYS A 320 3.49 -2.57 -10.48
C LYS A 320 4.82 -2.64 -9.72
N ASP A 321 5.06 -1.71 -8.79
CA ASP A 321 6.33 -1.67 -8.05
C ASP A 321 6.43 -2.79 -7.02
N LEU A 322 5.31 -3.20 -6.42
CA LEU A 322 5.28 -4.37 -5.53
C LEU A 322 5.55 -5.70 -6.26
N ASN A 323 5.24 -5.77 -7.56
CA ASN A 323 5.50 -6.92 -8.42
C ASN A 323 6.96 -7.05 -8.87
N LYS A 324 7.77 -5.99 -8.76
CA LYS A 324 9.17 -6.00 -9.21
C LYS A 324 10.02 -6.87 -8.30
N ASP A 325 11.08 -7.44 -8.88
CA ASP A 325 12.18 -7.94 -8.08
C ASP A 325 12.98 -6.78 -7.47
N LEU A 326 13.43 -7.00 -6.24
CA LEU A 326 14.43 -6.15 -5.62
C LEU A 326 15.75 -6.30 -6.39
N PRO A 327 16.52 -5.21 -6.53
CA PRO A 327 17.77 -5.26 -7.27
C PRO A 327 18.79 -6.14 -6.56
N ALA A 328 19.74 -6.65 -7.34
CA ALA A 328 20.77 -7.54 -6.83
C ALA A 328 21.57 -6.91 -5.66
N PRO A 329 22.16 -7.75 -4.77
CA PRO A 329 22.77 -7.33 -3.50
C PRO A 329 24.00 -6.40 -3.62
N GLY A 330 24.34 -5.85 -4.79
CA GLY A 330 25.41 -4.86 -4.93
C GLY A 330 24.97 -3.40 -4.75
N SER A 331 23.67 -3.10 -4.82
CA SER A 331 23.21 -1.74 -5.16
C SER A 331 22.55 -0.93 -4.04
N GLU A 332 22.06 -1.56 -2.96
CA GLU A 332 21.13 -0.87 -2.03
C GLU A 332 21.62 -0.71 -0.58
N PHE A 333 22.48 -1.59 -0.06
CA PHE A 333 22.82 -1.62 1.37
C PHE A 333 24.31 -1.39 1.57
N GLY A 334 24.62 -0.53 2.53
CA GLY A 334 25.99 -0.20 2.93
C GLY A 334 26.10 -0.02 4.43
N ALA A 335 27.33 0.14 4.90
CA ALA A 335 27.57 0.60 6.26
C ALA A 335 26.95 1.99 6.46
N CYS A 336 26.44 2.24 7.65
CA CYS A 336 25.80 3.49 8.00
C CYS A 336 26.21 3.96 9.40
N MET A 337 25.97 5.25 9.67
CA MET A 337 26.14 5.81 11.00
C MET A 337 24.97 5.38 11.88
N ARG A 338 25.30 4.69 12.96
CA ARG A 338 24.37 4.39 14.04
C ARG A 338 24.16 5.66 14.87
N ASP A 339 22.94 6.17 14.87
CA ASP A 339 22.53 7.10 15.92
C ASP A 339 22.26 6.28 17.18
N ASP A 340 23.01 6.57 18.24
CA ASP A 340 22.69 5.97 19.53
C ASP A 340 21.31 6.50 20.01
N PRO A 341 20.61 5.74 20.86
CA PRO A 341 19.29 6.14 21.34
C PRO A 341 19.25 7.54 21.96
N SER A 342 20.32 7.99 22.62
CA SER A 342 20.35 9.32 23.24
C SER A 342 20.43 10.44 22.19
N THR A 343 21.21 10.24 21.11
CA THR A 343 21.22 11.16 19.96
C THR A 343 19.84 11.26 19.30
N ILE A 344 19.14 10.14 19.12
CA ILE A 344 17.77 10.16 18.54
C ILE A 344 16.82 10.95 19.44
N VAL A 345 16.88 10.72 20.75
CA VAL A 345 16.05 11.42 21.74
C VAL A 345 16.36 12.91 21.77
N GLU A 346 17.63 13.30 21.72
CA GLU A 346 18.05 14.70 21.63
C GLU A 346 17.48 15.38 20.39
N ARG A 347 17.63 14.77 19.21
CA ARG A 347 17.11 15.32 17.94
C ARG A 347 15.58 15.31 17.83
N THR A 348 14.90 14.56 18.68
CA THR A 348 13.43 14.52 18.79
C THR A 348 12.92 15.24 20.04
N THR A 349 13.75 16.10 20.64
CA THR A 349 13.35 17.05 21.68
C THR A 349 13.37 18.48 21.14
N ASP A 350 12.33 19.27 21.41
CA ASP A 350 12.28 20.65 20.92
C ASP A 350 13.49 21.44 21.46
N PRO A 351 14.37 21.99 20.61
CA PRO A 351 15.56 22.70 21.06
C PRO A 351 15.22 23.92 21.93
N ARG A 352 14.06 24.57 21.71
CA ARG A 352 13.61 25.68 22.57
C ARG A 352 13.22 25.22 23.97
N LEU A 353 12.78 23.97 24.11
CA LEU A 353 12.49 23.37 25.42
C LEU A 353 13.81 23.00 26.12
N VAL A 354 14.75 22.38 25.40
CA VAL A 354 16.08 22.04 25.93
C VAL A 354 16.78 23.29 26.49
N THR A 355 16.85 24.38 25.71
CA THR A 355 17.45 25.65 26.18
C THR A 355 16.76 26.21 27.42
N ARG A 356 15.41 26.15 27.47
CA ARG A 356 14.65 26.66 28.62
C ARG A 356 14.91 25.87 29.90
N LEU A 357 15.02 24.55 29.79
CA LEU A 357 15.31 23.68 30.94
C LEU A 357 16.75 23.83 31.41
N ALA A 358 17.71 23.92 30.48
CA ALA A 358 19.10 24.19 30.80
C ALA A 358 19.26 25.50 31.60
N ASN A 359 18.57 26.56 31.20
CA ASN A 359 18.58 27.85 31.90
C ASN A 359 17.96 27.81 33.30
N ARG A 360 17.20 26.76 33.65
CA ARG A 360 16.59 26.57 34.97
C ARG A 360 17.36 25.57 35.84
N GLY A 361 18.55 25.15 35.42
CA GLY A 361 19.30 24.07 36.09
C GLY A 361 18.56 22.72 36.04
N GLY A 362 17.66 22.53 35.09
CA GLY A 362 16.80 21.35 34.99
C GLY A 362 17.59 20.10 34.63
N ALA A 363 17.18 18.97 35.22
CA ALA A 363 17.69 17.65 34.89
C ALA A 363 17.37 17.27 33.44
N ARG A 364 18.22 16.44 32.82
CA ARG A 364 17.92 15.79 31.54
C ARG A 364 16.72 14.85 31.71
N PHE A 365 15.82 14.86 30.75
CA PHE A 365 14.70 13.92 30.72
C PHE A 365 15.21 12.47 30.65
N PRO A 366 14.55 11.51 31.33
CA PRO A 366 14.82 10.11 31.11
C PRO A 366 14.43 9.76 29.67
N ALA A 367 15.43 9.42 28.86
CA ALA A 367 15.23 9.02 27.48
C ALA A 367 14.30 7.78 27.42
N PRO A 368 13.26 7.77 26.57
CA PRO A 368 12.48 6.57 26.35
C PRO A 368 13.40 5.45 25.86
N PRO A 369 13.15 4.20 26.27
CA PRO A 369 13.96 3.06 25.82
C PRO A 369 13.79 2.88 24.31
N TYR A 370 14.88 2.60 23.61
CA TYR A 370 14.84 2.29 22.19
C TYR A 370 14.09 0.98 21.93
N THR A 371 13.08 1.03 21.08
CA THR A 371 12.15 -0.08 20.81
C THR A 371 12.43 -0.79 19.50
N GLY A 372 13.33 -0.24 18.68
CA GLY A 372 13.59 -0.71 17.34
C GLY A 372 14.56 -1.88 17.23
N MET A 373 14.91 -2.26 16.00
CA MET A 373 15.87 -3.33 15.75
C MET A 373 17.24 -2.96 16.32
N GLN A 374 17.81 -3.87 17.10
CA GLN A 374 19.09 -3.65 17.78
C GLN A 374 20.27 -3.87 16.82
N HIS A 375 21.33 -3.08 17.05
CA HIS A 375 22.60 -3.16 16.33
C HIS A 375 23.76 -3.36 17.34
N PRO A 376 24.81 -4.15 17.02
CA PRO A 376 24.86 -5.17 15.97
C PRO A 376 23.75 -6.22 16.18
N PRO A 377 23.41 -7.04 15.17
CA PRO A 377 22.34 -8.00 15.31
C PRO A 377 22.67 -8.98 16.47
N PRO A 378 21.69 -9.43 17.27
CA PRO A 378 21.94 -10.23 18.46
C PRO A 378 22.64 -11.56 18.14
N ARG A 379 23.80 -11.82 18.77
CA ARG A 379 24.64 -12.97 18.47
C ARG A 379 23.87 -14.29 18.70
N ASN A 380 23.44 -14.94 17.62
CA ASN A 380 22.88 -16.28 17.64
C ASN A 380 23.99 -17.31 17.33
N ALA A 381 23.97 -18.46 18.00
CA ALA A 381 24.89 -19.56 17.75
C ALA A 381 24.82 -20.09 16.30
N SER A 382 23.69 -19.92 15.60
CA SER A 382 23.52 -20.31 14.20
C SER A 382 24.08 -19.31 13.19
N TRP A 383 24.50 -18.11 13.63
CA TRP A 383 24.93 -17.08 12.70
C TRP A 383 26.40 -17.22 12.32
N PRO A 384 26.77 -16.87 11.07
CA PRO A 384 28.16 -16.76 10.68
C PRO A 384 28.94 -15.90 11.68
N ALA A 385 30.13 -16.33 12.09
CA ALA A 385 31.00 -15.56 13.00
C ALA A 385 31.24 -14.13 12.50
N ALA A 386 31.18 -13.94 11.18
CA ALA A 386 31.26 -12.66 10.50
C ALA A 386 30.18 -11.64 10.94
N CYS A 387 29.00 -12.08 11.38
CA CYS A 387 27.91 -11.21 11.85
C CYS A 387 28.13 -10.64 13.27
N GLY A 388 29.12 -11.14 14.01
CA GLY A 388 29.23 -10.94 15.46
C GLY A 388 30.15 -9.79 15.92
N LEU A 389 30.70 -8.99 15.02
CA LEU A 389 31.69 -7.95 15.36
C LEU A 389 31.24 -6.56 14.89
N PRO A 390 31.14 -5.55 15.78
CA PRO A 390 30.91 -4.17 15.35
C PRO A 390 32.11 -3.65 14.53
N TRP A 391 31.83 -2.77 13.56
CA TRP A 391 32.87 -2.07 12.82
C TRP A 391 33.32 -0.84 13.62
N GLU A 392 34.57 -0.84 14.06
CA GLU A 392 35.19 0.35 14.66
C GLU A 392 36.41 0.75 13.84
N ALA A 393 36.50 2.04 13.48
CA ALA A 393 37.73 2.58 12.92
C ALA A 393 38.14 3.90 13.56
N PRO A 394 39.41 4.07 13.93
CA PRO A 394 39.87 5.28 14.58
C PRO A 394 39.71 6.51 13.67
N LEU A 395 39.15 7.59 14.21
CA LEU A 395 39.10 8.89 13.53
C LEU A 395 40.50 9.51 13.47
N LEU A 396 40.80 10.23 12.38
CA LEU A 396 42.04 11.00 12.30
C LEU A 396 42.05 12.10 13.37
N ARG A 397 43.23 12.39 13.93
CA ARG A 397 43.44 13.37 15.01
C ARG A 397 42.84 14.76 14.72
N ARG A 398 42.76 15.15 13.44
CA ARG A 398 42.14 16.41 12.98
C ARG A 398 40.61 16.44 13.10
N PHE A 399 39.94 15.29 13.06
CA PHE A 399 38.49 15.16 13.19
C PHE A 399 38.01 15.14 14.66
N ARG A 400 38.93 14.85 15.60
CA ARG A 400 38.64 14.89 17.04
C ARG A 400 38.37 16.29 17.58
N ARG A 401 38.94 17.33 16.96
CA ARG A 401 38.86 18.73 17.46
C ARG A 401 37.48 19.39 17.31
N GLY A 402 36.54 18.77 16.58
CA GLY A 402 35.20 19.35 16.36
C GLY A 402 34.07 18.75 17.22
N ARG A 403 34.30 17.64 17.91
CA ARG A 403 33.31 16.95 18.73
C ARG A 403 33.79 16.99 20.19
N GLU A 404 33.43 18.03 20.94
CA GLU A 404 33.70 18.08 22.38
C GLU A 404 33.04 16.86 23.06
N GLY A 405 33.84 15.86 23.45
CA GLY A 405 33.39 14.65 24.13
C GLY A 405 33.00 13.44 23.24
N GLY A 406 33.34 13.43 21.95
CA GLY A 406 33.01 12.30 21.05
C GLY A 406 34.00 11.12 21.08
N ASP A 407 33.50 9.91 20.82
CA ASP A 407 34.30 8.68 20.65
C ASP A 407 35.50 8.87 19.69
N ASP A 408 36.65 8.27 20.04
CA ASP A 408 37.89 8.30 19.25
C ASP A 408 37.84 7.47 17.95
N ALA A 409 36.72 6.78 17.71
CA ALA A 409 36.48 5.90 16.59
C ALA A 409 35.10 6.12 15.96
N LEU A 410 35.04 5.99 14.65
CA LEU A 410 33.80 5.87 13.91
C LEU A 410 33.26 4.45 14.09
N ARG A 411 32.09 4.35 14.70
CA ARG A 411 31.34 3.10 14.85
C ARG A 411 30.34 2.99 13.71
N LEU A 412 30.56 2.01 12.83
CA LEU A 412 29.62 1.72 11.76
C LEU A 412 28.76 0.52 12.12
N THR A 413 27.55 0.52 11.61
CA THR A 413 26.69 -0.66 11.61
C THR A 413 26.03 -0.85 10.27
N GLN A 414 25.45 -2.03 10.02
CA GLN A 414 24.70 -2.26 8.81
C GLN A 414 23.26 -1.77 9.04
N CYS A 415 22.89 -0.66 8.45
CA CYS A 415 21.50 -0.23 8.45
C CYS A 415 20.65 -1.24 7.69
N ASN A 416 19.41 -1.43 8.15
CA ASN A 416 18.42 -2.21 7.42
C ASN A 416 18.83 -3.66 7.13
N TRP A 417 19.77 -4.23 7.90
CA TRP A 417 20.25 -5.61 7.77
C TRP A 417 19.11 -6.66 7.81
N TYR A 418 18.02 -6.30 8.48
CA TYR A 418 16.81 -7.08 8.71
C TYR A 418 15.76 -6.97 7.58
N LEU A 419 15.93 -6.06 6.61
CA LEU A 419 14.98 -5.92 5.49
C LEU A 419 15.27 -6.96 4.40
N PRO A 420 14.25 -7.66 3.88
CA PRO A 420 14.40 -8.53 2.71
C PRO A 420 15.03 -7.80 1.52
N HIS A 421 15.98 -8.43 0.86
CA HIS A 421 16.75 -7.86 -0.25
C HIS A 421 17.48 -8.88 -1.11
N GLY A 422 17.92 -8.41 -2.28
CA GLY A 422 18.72 -9.20 -3.20
C GLY A 422 17.91 -9.76 -4.35
N GLU A 423 18.63 -10.44 -5.24
CA GLU A 423 18.07 -10.99 -6.46
C GLU A 423 17.03 -12.08 -6.16
N GLY A 424 15.92 -12.06 -6.90
CA GLY A 424 14.81 -13.00 -6.73
C GLY A 424 13.92 -12.75 -5.52
N VAL A 425 14.19 -11.71 -4.72
CA VAL A 425 13.27 -11.26 -3.68
C VAL A 425 12.26 -10.29 -4.28
N ALA A 426 10.98 -10.66 -4.30
CA ALA A 426 9.93 -9.73 -4.75
C ALA A 426 9.78 -8.54 -3.77
N ALA A 427 9.58 -7.34 -4.31
CA ALA A 427 9.42 -6.08 -3.58
C ALA A 427 8.31 -6.15 -2.52
N ILE A 428 7.21 -6.86 -2.81
CA ILE A 428 6.12 -7.10 -1.87
C ILE A 428 6.58 -7.70 -0.53
N HIS A 429 7.63 -8.53 -0.47
CA HIS A 429 8.10 -9.09 0.79
C HIS A 429 8.69 -8.05 1.72
N ARG A 430 9.51 -7.15 1.17
CA ARG A 430 10.07 -6.03 1.93
C ARG A 430 8.95 -5.09 2.37
N PHE A 431 7.98 -4.80 1.49
CA PHE A 431 6.81 -4.00 1.82
C PHE A 431 6.01 -4.59 2.99
N LEU A 432 5.64 -5.88 2.92
CA LEU A 432 4.90 -6.58 3.98
C LEU A 432 5.69 -6.69 5.29
N TRP A 433 7.02 -6.81 5.22
CA TRP A 433 7.88 -6.76 6.41
C TRP A 433 7.81 -5.38 7.08
N GLN A 434 7.88 -4.29 6.30
CA GLN A 434 7.78 -2.93 6.80
C GLN A 434 6.42 -2.61 7.42
N VAL A 435 5.33 -3.09 6.81
CA VAL A 435 3.98 -2.98 7.38
C VAL A 435 3.92 -3.66 8.75
N GLN A 436 4.41 -4.90 8.86
CA GLN A 436 4.44 -5.60 10.15
C GLN A 436 5.26 -4.86 11.20
N TYR A 437 6.44 -4.36 10.80
CA TYR A 437 7.32 -3.64 11.71
C TYR A 437 6.71 -2.34 12.20
N LEU A 438 6.06 -1.56 11.33
CA LEU A 438 5.36 -0.34 11.75
C LEU A 438 4.28 -0.67 12.79
N VAL A 439 3.48 -1.71 12.54
CA VAL A 439 2.47 -2.15 13.51
C VAL A 439 3.09 -2.63 14.82
N SER A 440 4.21 -3.35 14.78
CA SER A 440 4.93 -3.78 15.99
C SER A 440 5.51 -2.61 16.79
N GLN A 441 5.80 -1.48 16.14
CA GLN A 441 6.22 -0.24 16.78
C GLN A 441 5.05 0.64 17.30
N GLY A 442 3.81 0.19 17.16
CA GLY A 442 2.64 0.91 17.66
C GLY A 442 1.96 1.84 16.66
N PHE A 443 2.23 1.67 15.37
CA PHE A 443 1.58 2.45 14.33
C PHE A 443 0.35 1.74 13.75
N TYR A 444 -0.67 2.51 13.42
CA TYR A 444 -1.62 2.16 12.38
C TYR A 444 -0.98 2.39 11.01
N VAL A 445 -1.23 1.51 10.05
CA VAL A 445 -0.65 1.62 8.71
C VAL A 445 -1.76 1.80 7.68
N VAL A 446 -1.70 2.87 6.90
CA VAL A 446 -2.60 3.11 5.77
C VAL A 446 -1.85 2.72 4.50
N LEU A 447 -2.30 1.67 3.81
CA LEU A 447 -1.75 1.29 2.50
C LEU A 447 -2.45 2.14 1.45
N ALA A 448 -1.74 2.99 0.71
CA ALA A 448 -2.34 3.90 -0.25
C ALA A 448 -1.90 3.59 -1.69
N PHE A 449 -2.83 3.22 -2.56
CA PHE A 449 -2.51 3.00 -3.97
C PHE A 449 -2.28 4.34 -4.67
N ALA A 450 -1.02 4.67 -4.98
CA ALA A 450 -0.57 5.98 -5.43
C ALA A 450 0.40 5.94 -6.63
N SER A 451 0.13 5.07 -7.61
CA SER A 451 0.99 4.92 -8.80
C SER A 451 1.36 6.25 -9.44
N THR A 452 2.60 6.52 -9.80
CA THR A 452 2.97 7.73 -10.58
C THR A 452 2.76 7.58 -12.09
N ARG A 453 2.32 6.40 -12.54
CA ARG A 453 2.10 6.11 -13.95
C ARG A 453 0.89 6.85 -14.49
N ASP A 454 0.99 7.28 -15.73
CA ASP A 454 -0.10 7.93 -16.46
C ASP A 454 -0.05 7.57 -17.97
N PRO A 455 -1.04 6.83 -18.51
CA PRO A 455 -2.23 6.32 -17.85
C PRO A 455 -1.93 5.18 -16.87
N GLU A 456 -2.76 5.05 -15.84
CA GLU A 456 -2.69 3.97 -14.86
C GLU A 456 -3.76 2.89 -15.16
N PRO A 457 -3.36 1.66 -15.59
CA PRO A 457 -4.29 0.60 -15.96
C PRO A 457 -5.30 0.24 -14.86
N ASN A 458 -4.90 0.29 -13.59
CA ASN A 458 -5.78 -0.07 -12.48
C ASN A 458 -6.98 0.89 -12.37
N VAL A 459 -6.81 2.19 -12.62
CA VAL A 459 -7.94 3.13 -12.50
C VAL A 459 -8.86 3.14 -13.72
N SER A 460 -8.38 2.62 -14.85
CA SER A 460 -9.22 2.37 -16.04
C SER A 460 -9.98 1.05 -15.99
N ASP A 461 -9.54 0.10 -15.15
CA ASP A 461 -10.11 -1.25 -15.06
C ASP A 461 -10.40 -1.62 -13.59
N PRO A 462 -11.65 -1.43 -13.13
CA PRO A 462 -12.04 -1.78 -11.77
C PRO A 462 -11.91 -3.26 -11.42
N ALA A 463 -11.98 -4.16 -12.39
CA ALA A 463 -11.74 -5.58 -12.14
C ALA A 463 -10.26 -5.83 -11.85
N LEU A 464 -9.36 -5.19 -12.59
CA LEU A 464 -7.91 -5.23 -12.32
C LEU A 464 -7.57 -4.60 -10.96
N LEU A 465 -8.10 -3.41 -10.65
CA LEU A 465 -7.88 -2.77 -9.34
C LEU A 465 -8.38 -3.66 -8.20
N ALA A 466 -9.59 -4.22 -8.33
CA ALA A 466 -10.16 -5.14 -7.35
C ALA A 466 -9.31 -6.41 -7.20
N ALA A 467 -8.86 -7.03 -8.29
CA ALA A 467 -8.01 -8.22 -8.25
C ALA A 467 -6.67 -7.95 -7.54
N ASN A 468 -6.08 -6.78 -7.80
CA ASN A 468 -4.83 -6.35 -7.18
C ASN A 468 -4.97 -6.05 -5.68
N TRP A 469 -6.04 -5.36 -5.27
CA TRP A 469 -6.35 -5.19 -3.86
C TRP A 469 -6.62 -6.53 -3.16
N HIS A 470 -7.38 -7.42 -3.80
CA HIS A 470 -7.63 -8.77 -3.27
C HIS A 470 -6.32 -9.55 -3.07
N ALA A 471 -5.42 -9.54 -4.05
CA ALA A 471 -4.12 -10.19 -3.98
C ALA A 471 -3.25 -9.63 -2.84
N LEU A 472 -3.17 -8.29 -2.73
CA LEU A 472 -2.38 -7.64 -1.68
C LEU A 472 -2.91 -7.98 -0.28
N LEU A 473 -4.23 -7.90 -0.07
CA LEU A 473 -4.84 -8.21 1.21
C LEU A 473 -4.71 -9.69 1.56
N ARG A 474 -4.78 -10.61 0.59
CA ARG A 474 -4.48 -12.03 0.83
C ARG A 474 -3.04 -12.24 1.24
N ALA A 475 -2.10 -11.51 0.64
CA ALA A 475 -0.71 -11.55 1.06
C ALA A 475 -0.52 -11.09 2.49
N LEU A 476 -1.12 -9.95 2.86
CA LEU A 476 -1.12 -9.47 4.23
C LEU A 476 -1.80 -10.46 5.20
N ALA A 477 -2.96 -10.99 4.85
CA ALA A 477 -3.73 -11.93 5.67
C ALA A 477 -3.03 -13.30 5.87
N SER A 478 -2.13 -13.66 4.95
CA SER A 478 -1.33 -14.89 5.05
C SER A 478 -0.10 -14.76 5.94
N LEU A 479 0.24 -13.55 6.38
CA LEU A 479 1.40 -13.34 7.24
C LEU A 479 1.20 -14.00 8.61
N PRO A 480 2.28 -14.52 9.21
CA PRO A 480 2.24 -15.00 10.58
C PRO A 480 1.68 -13.92 11.52
N ASN A 481 0.80 -14.34 12.43
CA ASN A 481 0.15 -13.46 13.41
C ASN A 481 -0.78 -12.38 12.84
N TYR A 482 -1.22 -12.46 11.58
CA TYR A 482 -2.16 -11.47 11.02
C TYR A 482 -3.39 -11.26 11.91
N SER A 483 -4.07 -12.35 12.29
CA SER A 483 -5.31 -12.30 13.07
C SER A 483 -5.14 -11.64 14.44
N SER A 484 -4.01 -11.85 15.12
CA SER A 484 -3.77 -11.34 16.46
C SER A 484 -3.04 -10.00 16.49
N ARG A 485 -2.26 -9.66 15.45
CA ARG A 485 -1.34 -8.51 15.46
C ARG A 485 -1.55 -7.48 14.36
N LEU A 486 -2.17 -7.81 13.23
CA LEU A 486 -2.34 -6.89 12.10
C LEU A 486 -3.80 -6.54 11.80
N ARG A 487 -4.73 -7.48 12.01
CA ARG A 487 -6.16 -7.28 11.80
C ARG A 487 -6.65 -6.04 12.54
N GLY A 488 -7.38 -5.18 11.84
CA GLY A 488 -7.89 -3.91 12.35
C GLY A 488 -6.82 -2.84 12.62
N ARG A 489 -5.57 -3.00 12.15
CA ARG A 489 -4.48 -2.00 12.33
C ARG A 489 -3.89 -1.52 11.01
N VAL A 490 -4.25 -2.21 9.94
CA VAL A 490 -3.93 -1.85 8.56
C VAL A 490 -5.23 -1.39 7.89
N LEU A 491 -5.19 -0.22 7.26
CA LEU A 491 -6.29 0.40 6.53
C LEU A 491 -5.93 0.41 5.03
N ALA A 492 -6.94 0.39 4.18
CA ALA A 492 -6.76 0.42 2.72
C ALA A 492 -7.28 1.74 2.15
N ASP A 493 -6.38 2.55 1.61
CA ASP A 493 -6.68 3.78 0.87
C ASP A 493 -6.61 3.50 -0.63
N LEU A 494 -7.79 3.45 -1.25
CA LEU A 494 -8.02 2.66 -2.46
C LEU A 494 -7.38 3.23 -3.72
N ALA A 495 -7.29 4.55 -3.82
CA ALA A 495 -6.70 5.27 -4.94
C ALA A 495 -6.40 6.71 -4.53
N ASN A 496 -5.11 7.06 -4.57
CA ASN A 496 -4.61 8.39 -4.28
C ASN A 496 -4.90 9.35 -5.42
N GLU A 497 -5.56 10.46 -5.10
CA GLU A 497 -5.84 11.59 -5.98
C GLU A 497 -6.38 11.17 -7.36
N PRO A 498 -7.49 10.40 -7.43
CA PRO A 498 -7.89 9.73 -8.66
C PRO A 498 -8.16 10.70 -9.83
N SER A 499 -8.47 11.94 -9.51
CA SER A 499 -8.61 13.06 -10.45
C SER A 499 -7.44 13.26 -11.38
N ARG A 500 -6.21 12.96 -10.94
CA ARG A 500 -5.01 13.09 -11.78
C ARG A 500 -5.02 12.16 -13.01
N TRP A 501 -5.88 11.15 -13.03
CA TRP A 501 -6.11 10.25 -14.17
C TRP A 501 -7.42 10.53 -14.90
N GLY A 502 -8.05 11.68 -14.66
CA GLY A 502 -9.32 12.08 -15.26
C GLY A 502 -10.55 11.35 -14.69
N CYS A 503 -10.42 10.71 -13.52
CA CYS A 503 -11.54 10.03 -12.87
C CYS A 503 -12.62 11.03 -12.44
N GLN A 504 -13.87 10.67 -12.72
CA GLN A 504 -15.07 11.41 -12.34
C GLN A 504 -16.00 10.49 -11.57
N TRP A 505 -16.84 10.99 -10.68
CA TRP A 505 -17.68 10.13 -9.82
C TRP A 505 -18.67 9.25 -10.60
N ASP A 506 -19.47 9.89 -11.44
CA ASP A 506 -20.69 9.34 -12.05
C ASP A 506 -20.56 9.08 -13.56
N ARG A 507 -19.38 9.37 -14.14
CA ARG A 507 -19.18 9.34 -15.59
C ARG A 507 -17.77 8.89 -15.96
N VAL A 508 -17.65 8.38 -17.18
CA VAL A 508 -16.36 8.10 -17.81
C VAL A 508 -15.86 9.38 -18.47
N CYS A 509 -14.59 9.73 -18.28
CA CYS A 509 -13.95 10.75 -19.10
C CYS A 509 -13.26 10.12 -20.32
N PRO A 510 -13.81 10.25 -21.53
CA PRO A 510 -13.08 9.84 -22.73
C PRO A 510 -11.87 10.75 -22.90
N VAL A 511 -10.66 10.20 -22.95
CA VAL A 511 -9.47 11.00 -23.31
C VAL A 511 -9.66 11.44 -24.78
N PRO A 512 -9.54 12.73 -25.12
CA PRO A 512 -9.69 13.20 -26.48
C PRO A 512 -8.56 12.56 -27.25
N GLN A 513 -8.87 12.00 -28.41
CA GLN A 513 -7.89 11.36 -29.25
C GLN A 513 -6.70 12.31 -29.43
N PRO A 514 -5.44 11.87 -29.27
CA PRO A 514 -4.37 12.55 -29.98
C PRO A 514 -4.82 12.58 -31.45
N VAL A 515 -4.84 13.78 -32.01
CA VAL A 515 -5.08 14.08 -33.43
C VAL A 515 -4.36 13.02 -34.31
N PRO A 516 -4.88 12.66 -35.51
CA PRO A 516 -4.61 11.40 -36.23
C PRO A 516 -3.16 10.91 -36.44
N ASP A 517 -2.13 11.61 -35.99
CA ASP A 517 -0.71 11.35 -36.24
C ASP A 517 -0.24 9.97 -35.75
N ALA A 518 -0.77 9.41 -34.67
CA ALA A 518 -0.37 8.06 -34.23
C ALA A 518 -0.99 6.95 -35.10
N ALA A 519 -2.26 7.09 -35.49
CA ALA A 519 -2.92 6.18 -36.42
C ALA A 519 -2.36 6.34 -37.84
N THR A 520 -1.99 7.56 -38.22
CA THR A 520 -1.36 7.90 -39.50
C THR A 520 0.09 7.43 -39.52
N ALA A 521 0.84 7.53 -38.41
CA ALA A 521 2.19 6.99 -38.27
C ALA A 521 2.19 5.46 -38.24
N ALA A 522 1.20 4.82 -37.59
CA ALA A 522 1.03 3.38 -37.65
C ALA A 522 0.64 2.93 -39.07
N ALA A 523 -0.27 3.63 -39.74
CA ALA A 523 -0.61 3.37 -41.14
C ALA A 523 0.58 3.60 -42.07
N ALA A 524 1.39 4.63 -41.83
CA ALA A 524 2.61 4.91 -42.58
C ALA A 524 3.72 3.88 -42.31
N ALA A 525 3.86 3.39 -41.08
CA ALA A 525 4.78 2.31 -40.73
C ALA A 525 4.35 0.98 -41.38
N ILE A 526 3.04 0.68 -41.39
CA ILE A 526 2.48 -0.48 -42.11
C ILE A 526 2.72 -0.33 -43.62
N ALA A 527 2.52 0.87 -44.17
CA ALA A 527 2.80 1.14 -45.59
C ALA A 527 4.29 0.99 -45.92
N ALA A 528 5.18 1.50 -45.07
CA ALA A 528 6.63 1.37 -45.22
C ALA A 528 7.09 -0.09 -45.10
N ALA A 529 6.52 -0.86 -44.16
CA ALA A 529 6.79 -2.29 -44.03
C ALA A 529 6.33 -3.08 -45.27
N LYS A 530 5.18 -2.74 -45.85
CA LYS A 530 4.71 -3.33 -47.12
C LYS A 530 5.63 -3.00 -48.29
N VAL A 531 6.15 -1.77 -48.36
CA VAL A 531 7.13 -1.36 -49.38
C VAL A 531 8.47 -2.08 -49.18
N ALA A 532 8.92 -2.25 -47.93
CA ALA A 532 10.14 -2.99 -47.62
C ALA A 532 10.03 -4.49 -47.94
N ALA A 533 8.88 -5.11 -47.66
CA ALA A 533 8.59 -6.50 -48.04
C ALA A 533 8.59 -6.68 -49.57
N ALA A 534 7.95 -5.76 -50.31
CA ALA A 534 7.97 -5.78 -51.78
C ALA A 534 9.37 -5.53 -52.37
N ALA A 535 10.26 -4.84 -51.66
CA ALA A 535 11.65 -4.65 -52.06
C ALA A 535 12.55 -5.87 -51.75
N ALA A 536 12.19 -6.66 -50.73
CA ALA A 536 12.91 -7.87 -50.33
C ALA A 536 12.71 -9.05 -51.31
N ASP A 537 11.67 -9.03 -52.15
CA ASP A 537 11.47 -9.98 -53.25
C ASP A 537 12.61 -9.94 -54.30
N ALA A 538 13.56 -9.00 -54.20
CA ALA A 538 14.77 -8.95 -55.02
C ALA A 538 15.99 -9.69 -54.42
N ALA A 539 15.94 -10.21 -53.19
CA ALA A 539 17.06 -10.92 -52.55
C ALA A 539 16.61 -12.08 -51.64
N ASP A 540 17.07 -13.30 -51.97
CA ASP A 540 16.97 -14.58 -51.25
C ASP A 540 15.67 -14.87 -50.44
N ALA A 541 14.81 -15.72 -51.00
CA ALA A 541 13.42 -15.95 -50.59
C ALA A 541 13.22 -16.40 -49.12
N ALA A 542 14.21 -17.01 -48.48
CA ALA A 542 14.09 -17.46 -47.09
C ALA A 542 14.18 -16.31 -46.07
N GLY A 543 14.96 -15.26 -46.36
CA GLY A 543 15.09 -14.09 -45.50
C GLY A 543 13.84 -13.20 -45.53
N ALA A 544 13.18 -13.14 -46.69
CA ALA A 544 11.97 -12.34 -46.90
C ALA A 544 10.76 -12.82 -46.08
N VAL A 545 10.58 -14.13 -45.92
CA VAL A 545 9.47 -14.70 -45.13
C VAL A 545 9.62 -14.36 -43.64
N ALA A 546 10.81 -14.56 -43.07
CA ALA A 546 11.05 -14.24 -41.66
C ALA A 546 10.88 -12.74 -41.35
N ALA A 547 11.35 -11.87 -42.26
CA ALA A 547 11.18 -10.42 -42.13
C ALA A 547 9.71 -10.00 -42.27
N ALA A 548 8.95 -10.64 -43.15
CA ALA A 548 7.52 -10.39 -43.31
C ALA A 548 6.70 -10.84 -42.08
N GLU A 549 7.03 -11.98 -41.49
CA GLU A 549 6.39 -12.47 -40.25
C GLU A 549 6.71 -11.58 -39.05
N GLU A 550 7.96 -11.12 -38.90
CA GLU A 550 8.35 -10.18 -37.85
C GLU A 550 7.67 -8.81 -38.03
N ALA A 551 7.58 -8.32 -39.26
CA ALA A 551 6.87 -7.08 -39.59
C ALA A 551 5.36 -7.18 -39.36
N GLN A 552 4.73 -8.32 -39.69
CA GLN A 552 3.32 -8.56 -39.40
C GLN A 552 3.06 -8.66 -37.90
N ALA A 553 3.90 -9.38 -37.15
CA ALA A 553 3.79 -9.45 -35.70
C ALA A 553 3.97 -8.07 -35.04
N ALA A 554 4.91 -7.25 -35.54
CA ALA A 554 5.10 -5.87 -35.09
C ALA A 554 3.89 -4.99 -35.43
N ALA A 555 3.30 -5.15 -36.62
CA ALA A 555 2.11 -4.40 -37.05
C ALA A 555 0.86 -4.79 -36.23
N GLU A 556 0.66 -6.09 -35.96
CA GLU A 556 -0.42 -6.58 -35.11
C GLU A 556 -0.24 -6.14 -33.64
N ALA A 557 0.99 -6.17 -33.13
CA ALA A 557 1.33 -5.64 -31.82
C ALA A 557 1.09 -4.11 -31.75
N ALA A 558 1.46 -3.36 -32.79
CA ALA A 558 1.20 -1.92 -32.88
C ALA A 558 -0.30 -1.60 -32.98
N ALA A 559 -1.07 -2.37 -33.75
CA ALA A 559 -2.53 -2.22 -33.85
C ALA A 559 -3.24 -2.60 -32.54
N ALA A 560 -2.78 -3.66 -31.86
CA ALA A 560 -3.28 -4.05 -30.54
C ALA A 560 -2.92 -3.01 -29.47
N ALA A 561 -1.71 -2.47 -29.51
CA ALA A 561 -1.26 -1.38 -28.63
C ALA A 561 -2.06 -0.11 -28.88
N ALA A 562 -2.29 0.27 -30.13
CA ALA A 562 -3.16 1.39 -30.50
C ALA A 562 -4.59 1.18 -29.98
N LYS A 563 -5.18 0.00 -30.23
CA LYS A 563 -6.53 -0.35 -29.73
C LYS A 563 -6.63 -0.41 -28.21
N ALA A 564 -5.57 -0.79 -27.50
CA ALA A 564 -5.50 -0.74 -26.05
C ALA A 564 -5.38 0.72 -25.55
N PHE A 565 -4.59 1.54 -26.24
CA PHE A 565 -4.42 2.97 -25.96
C PHE A 565 -5.72 3.76 -26.14
N HIS A 566 -6.57 3.35 -27.09
CA HIS A 566 -7.88 3.95 -27.36
C HIS A 566 -8.95 3.76 -26.25
N THR A 567 -8.65 3.03 -25.16
CA THR A 567 -9.66 2.66 -24.13
C THR A 567 -9.33 3.04 -22.68
N LEU A 568 -8.23 3.74 -22.40
CA LEU A 568 -7.80 4.04 -21.03
C LEU A 568 -8.45 5.34 -20.51
N SER A 569 -9.77 5.43 -20.60
CA SER A 569 -10.55 6.37 -19.79
C SER A 569 -10.72 5.82 -18.38
N CYS A 570 -10.58 6.65 -17.35
CA CYS A 570 -10.88 6.20 -16.00
C CYS A 570 -12.35 5.74 -15.90
N ALA A 571 -12.57 4.62 -15.22
CA ALA A 571 -13.91 4.14 -14.94
C ALA A 571 -14.66 5.12 -14.01
N PRO A 572 -16.00 5.10 -13.96
CA PRO A 572 -16.74 5.93 -13.01
C PRO A 572 -16.26 5.63 -11.58
N GLY A 573 -15.86 6.67 -10.85
CA GLY A 573 -15.21 6.58 -9.55
C GLY A 573 -16.01 5.79 -8.53
N VAL A 574 -17.34 5.94 -8.54
CA VAL A 574 -18.24 5.15 -7.67
C VAL A 574 -18.06 3.65 -7.89
N TRP A 575 -17.96 3.20 -9.15
CA TRP A 575 -17.77 1.78 -9.47
C TRP A 575 -16.36 1.31 -9.18
N LEU A 576 -15.35 2.11 -9.56
CA LEU A 576 -13.93 1.84 -9.32
C LEU A 576 -13.66 1.55 -7.85
N LEU A 577 -14.09 2.46 -6.97
CA LEU A 577 -13.84 2.35 -5.54
C LEU A 577 -14.72 1.29 -4.87
N ALA A 578 -15.95 1.07 -5.35
CA ALA A 578 -16.81 -0.01 -4.85
C ALA A 578 -16.22 -1.40 -5.12
N ALA A 579 -15.70 -1.63 -6.32
CA ALA A 579 -15.07 -2.89 -6.70
C ALA A 579 -13.85 -3.19 -5.82
N ALA A 580 -12.98 -2.18 -5.63
CA ALA A 580 -11.80 -2.28 -4.79
C ALA A 580 -12.15 -2.50 -3.30
N ALA A 581 -13.11 -1.74 -2.75
CA ALA A 581 -13.59 -1.92 -1.38
C ALA A 581 -14.15 -3.33 -1.16
N GLY A 582 -14.99 -3.81 -2.09
CA GLY A 582 -15.56 -5.16 -2.05
C GLY A 582 -14.48 -6.24 -2.06
N ALA A 583 -13.44 -6.07 -2.88
CA ALA A 583 -12.29 -6.97 -2.91
C ALA A 583 -11.52 -7.00 -1.57
N VAL A 584 -11.26 -5.84 -0.96
CA VAL A 584 -10.63 -5.75 0.37
C VAL A 584 -11.47 -6.48 1.42
N HIS A 585 -12.78 -6.18 1.49
CA HIS A 585 -13.69 -6.75 2.48
C HIS A 585 -13.99 -8.24 2.24
N SER A 586 -13.83 -8.74 1.02
CA SER A 586 -13.92 -10.18 0.74
C SER A 586 -12.82 -10.99 1.43
N VAL A 587 -11.67 -10.37 1.71
CA VAL A 587 -10.55 -10.99 2.44
C VAL A 587 -10.70 -10.75 3.93
N ASP A 588 -10.92 -9.49 4.33
CA ASP A 588 -11.18 -9.14 5.72
C ASP A 588 -12.20 -7.99 5.83
N PRO A 589 -13.45 -8.28 6.26
CA PRO A 589 -14.50 -7.26 6.37
C PRO A 589 -14.28 -6.27 7.52
N SER A 590 -13.25 -6.48 8.35
CA SER A 590 -12.90 -5.55 9.43
C SER A 590 -11.92 -4.45 9.01
N VAL A 591 -11.32 -4.53 7.82
CA VAL A 591 -10.36 -3.53 7.33
C VAL A 591 -11.09 -2.21 7.03
N PRO A 592 -10.72 -1.09 7.69
CA PRO A 592 -11.23 0.20 7.30
C PRO A 592 -10.73 0.57 5.89
N VAL A 593 -11.65 1.05 5.07
CA VAL A 593 -11.41 1.49 3.70
C VAL A 593 -11.52 3.01 3.65
N LEU A 594 -10.47 3.65 3.14
CA LEU A 594 -10.41 5.09 2.92
C LEU A 594 -10.71 5.38 1.46
N ILE A 595 -11.50 6.42 1.24
CA ILE A 595 -11.91 6.89 -0.09
C ILE A 595 -11.55 8.36 -0.21
N GLU A 596 -10.75 8.68 -1.22
CA GLU A 596 -10.40 10.04 -1.60
C GLU A 596 -11.39 10.63 -2.62
N GLY A 597 -11.41 11.95 -2.70
CA GLY A 597 -12.31 12.71 -3.57
C GLY A 597 -11.84 12.77 -5.01
N MET A 598 -12.77 12.96 -5.95
CA MET A 598 -12.42 13.13 -7.36
C MET A 598 -13.38 13.97 -8.19
N GLY A 599 -12.94 14.43 -9.37
CA GLY A 599 -13.82 14.90 -10.45
C GLY A 599 -14.61 16.18 -10.16
N GLN A 600 -14.22 16.93 -9.13
CA GLN A 600 -14.81 18.24 -8.79
C GLN A 600 -13.75 19.32 -8.59
N ASP A 601 -12.48 18.95 -8.73
CA ASP A 601 -11.28 19.78 -8.75
C ASP A 601 -11.01 20.33 -10.16
N LEU A 602 -10.04 21.25 -10.24
CA LEU A 602 -9.54 21.71 -11.53
C LEU A 602 -8.69 20.61 -12.18
N GLN A 603 -9.32 19.87 -13.08
CA GLN A 603 -8.65 18.93 -13.99
C GLN A 603 -7.64 19.68 -14.87
N ARG A 604 -6.43 19.15 -15.00
CA ARG A 604 -5.32 19.80 -15.73
C ARG A 604 -4.94 19.03 -16.98
N ASP A 605 -4.17 19.71 -17.82
CA ASP A 605 -3.49 19.11 -18.96
C ASP A 605 -4.44 18.30 -19.86
N LYS A 606 -4.09 17.04 -20.12
CA LYS A 606 -4.83 16.13 -21.00
C LYS A 606 -6.21 15.70 -20.48
N TYR A 607 -6.57 16.06 -19.24
CA TYR A 607 -7.87 15.77 -18.62
C TYR A 607 -8.73 17.04 -18.42
N SER A 608 -8.27 18.21 -18.84
CA SER A 608 -8.99 19.48 -18.68
C SER A 608 -10.40 19.48 -19.30
N HIS A 609 -10.67 18.64 -20.29
CA HIS A 609 -11.98 18.44 -20.92
C HIS A 609 -12.89 17.45 -20.17
N CYS A 610 -12.37 16.70 -19.18
CA CYS A 610 -13.12 15.69 -18.43
C CYS A 610 -14.21 16.28 -17.53
N ALA A 611 -13.99 17.52 -17.07
CA ALA A 611 -14.93 18.25 -16.27
C ALA A 611 -15.25 19.56 -17.01
N ALA A 612 -16.54 19.80 -17.27
CA ALA A 612 -16.98 21.03 -17.93
C ALA A 612 -16.62 22.28 -17.10
N SER A 613 -16.48 22.11 -15.79
CA SER A 613 -16.06 23.12 -14.82
C SER A 613 -15.63 22.41 -13.53
N HIS A 614 -15.16 23.17 -12.54
CA HIS A 614 -14.68 22.69 -11.25
C HIS A 614 -15.25 23.55 -10.12
N TYR A 615 -15.24 23.02 -8.89
CA TYR A 615 -15.53 23.85 -7.72
C TYR A 615 -14.24 24.56 -7.26
N PRO A 616 -14.21 25.91 -7.18
CA PRO A 616 -13.01 26.66 -6.88
C PRO A 616 -12.33 26.23 -5.57
N GLY A 617 -11.03 25.98 -5.66
CA GLY A 617 -10.20 25.57 -4.54
C GLY A 617 -10.19 24.07 -4.23
N ASN A 618 -11.06 23.25 -4.82
CA ASN A 618 -11.00 21.79 -4.62
C ASN A 618 -9.64 21.25 -5.09
N ASN A 619 -9.03 20.43 -4.24
CA ASN A 619 -7.76 19.76 -4.48
C ASN A 619 -7.99 18.40 -5.15
N TRP A 620 -6.96 17.83 -5.79
CA TRP A 620 -6.99 16.40 -6.06
C TRP A 620 -7.10 15.63 -4.74
N GLY A 621 -7.90 14.58 -4.70
CA GLY A 621 -8.23 13.86 -3.46
C GLY A 621 -9.31 14.55 -2.61
N ASP A 622 -9.81 15.73 -2.99
CA ASP A 622 -11.02 16.37 -2.46
C ASP A 622 -12.15 16.29 -3.51
N GLY A 623 -13.34 16.77 -3.17
CA GLY A 623 -14.47 16.83 -4.11
C GLY A 623 -15.53 15.77 -3.84
N PHE A 624 -16.19 15.89 -2.69
CA PHE A 624 -17.32 15.04 -2.30
C PHE A 624 -18.65 15.79 -2.34
N ILE A 625 -18.76 16.94 -3.01
CA ILE A 625 -19.94 17.79 -3.01
C ILE A 625 -21.14 17.05 -3.62
N THR A 626 -22.25 16.99 -2.90
CA THR A 626 -23.49 16.29 -3.30
C THR A 626 -24.69 17.23 -3.40
N ASP A 627 -24.50 18.51 -3.05
CA ASP A 627 -25.56 19.51 -3.07
C ASP A 627 -26.00 19.79 -4.51
N ALA A 628 -27.28 19.57 -4.79
CA ALA A 628 -27.85 19.63 -6.14
C ALA A 628 -27.64 21.00 -6.82
N ALA A 629 -27.83 22.09 -6.06
CA ALA A 629 -27.66 23.44 -6.56
C ALA A 629 -26.21 23.70 -6.94
N THR A 630 -25.26 23.27 -6.10
CA THR A 630 -23.83 23.39 -6.35
C THR A 630 -23.38 22.52 -7.54
N LEU A 631 -23.82 21.26 -7.60
CA LEU A 631 -23.52 20.37 -8.72
C LEU A 631 -23.99 20.97 -10.06
N SER A 632 -25.22 21.49 -10.10
CA SER A 632 -25.79 22.11 -11.29
C SER A 632 -25.10 23.41 -11.65
N ALA A 633 -24.82 24.29 -10.67
CA ALA A 633 -24.20 25.60 -10.91
C ALA A 633 -22.76 25.48 -11.46
N TYR A 634 -22.03 24.44 -11.04
CA TYR A 634 -20.63 24.25 -11.42
C TYR A 634 -20.43 23.14 -12.46
N GLY A 635 -21.46 22.38 -12.84
CA GLY A 635 -21.36 21.32 -13.84
C GLY A 635 -20.37 20.20 -13.47
N ILE A 636 -20.20 19.93 -12.17
CA ILE A 636 -19.23 18.96 -11.61
C ILE A 636 -19.87 17.56 -11.45
N SER A 637 -19.03 16.52 -11.32
CA SER A 637 -19.51 15.13 -11.18
C SER A 637 -20.20 14.86 -9.83
N ASP A 638 -21.19 13.94 -9.79
CA ASP A 638 -22.03 13.69 -8.62
C ASP A 638 -21.64 12.42 -7.82
N PRO A 639 -21.12 12.54 -6.58
CA PRO A 639 -20.80 11.42 -5.71
C PRO A 639 -21.99 10.87 -4.92
N SER A 640 -23.21 11.39 -5.07
CA SER A 640 -24.36 11.01 -4.22
C SER A 640 -24.61 9.50 -4.21
N GLY A 641 -24.33 8.82 -5.34
CA GLY A 641 -24.36 7.37 -5.47
C GLY A 641 -23.53 6.59 -4.45
N MET A 642 -22.41 7.17 -4.05
CA MET A 642 -21.47 6.61 -3.09
C MET A 642 -22.07 6.54 -1.67
N PHE A 643 -22.96 7.49 -1.35
CA PHE A 643 -23.45 7.74 0.00
C PHE A 643 -24.91 7.34 0.23
N ALA A 644 -25.63 6.98 -0.84
CA ALA A 644 -27.04 6.62 -0.77
C ALA A 644 -27.25 5.41 0.15
N THR A 645 -28.11 5.55 1.15
CA THR A 645 -28.49 4.43 2.04
C THR A 645 -29.28 3.39 1.27
N THR A 646 -29.07 2.11 1.57
CA THR A 646 -29.74 0.95 0.95
C THR A 646 -31.28 1.00 0.98
N GLY A 647 -31.88 1.84 1.84
CA GLY A 647 -33.33 2.08 1.90
C GLY A 647 -33.87 3.09 0.88
N ALA A 648 -33.01 3.93 0.28
CA ALA A 648 -33.37 4.81 -0.83
C ALA A 648 -33.23 4.09 -2.20
N ALA A 649 -33.38 2.77 -2.19
CA ALA A 649 -33.42 1.96 -3.39
C ALA A 649 -34.60 2.39 -4.28
N ALA A 650 -34.25 2.73 -5.52
CA ALA A 650 -34.89 2.13 -6.69
C ALA A 650 -36.34 2.54 -7.03
N SER A 651 -36.69 3.83 -7.00
CA SER A 651 -37.80 4.33 -7.83
C SER A 651 -37.34 4.93 -9.17
N GLY A 652 -36.02 5.14 -9.35
CA GLY A 652 -35.45 5.52 -10.64
C GLY A 652 -34.81 4.32 -11.33
N PRO A 653 -35.10 4.03 -12.61
CA PRO A 653 -34.39 3.00 -13.34
C PRO A 653 -32.91 3.38 -13.43
N GLY A 654 -32.04 2.59 -12.78
CA GLY A 654 -30.61 2.55 -13.10
C GLY A 654 -29.57 3.00 -12.08
N PHE A 655 -29.96 3.49 -10.90
CA PHE A 655 -28.97 3.88 -9.89
C PHE A 655 -28.79 2.74 -8.86
N MET A 656 -27.74 1.94 -9.00
CA MET A 656 -27.28 1.07 -7.91
C MET A 656 -26.50 1.94 -6.91
N PRO A 657 -26.94 2.04 -5.65
CA PRO A 657 -26.10 2.61 -4.60
C PRO A 657 -24.79 1.82 -4.52
N LEU A 658 -23.81 2.38 -3.81
CA LEU A 658 -22.71 1.62 -3.22
C LEU A 658 -23.22 0.63 -2.15
N VAL A 659 -24.20 -0.19 -2.51
CA VAL A 659 -24.36 -1.53 -1.99
C VAL A 659 -23.18 -2.28 -2.58
N ALA A 660 -22.01 -2.06 -1.97
CA ALA A 660 -21.11 -3.18 -1.79
C ALA A 660 -22.00 -4.39 -1.45
N PRO A 661 -21.72 -5.59 -1.96
CA PRO A 661 -21.90 -6.79 -1.15
C PRO A 661 -22.54 -6.58 0.21
N GLN A 662 -23.59 -7.32 0.54
CA GLN A 662 -23.95 -7.52 1.95
C GLN A 662 -22.74 -7.93 2.85
N ALA A 663 -21.56 -8.22 2.27
CA ALA A 663 -20.30 -8.50 2.94
C ALA A 663 -19.54 -7.31 3.55
N ALA A 664 -19.73 -6.06 3.09
CA ALA A 664 -19.06 -4.91 3.69
C ALA A 664 -20.01 -4.20 4.65
N PRO A 665 -19.78 -4.23 5.99
CA PRO A 665 -20.54 -3.39 6.88
C PRO A 665 -20.35 -1.95 6.41
N PRO A 666 -21.41 -1.21 6.10
CA PRO A 666 -21.31 0.17 5.64
C PRO A 666 -20.41 0.99 6.58
N THR A 667 -20.35 0.60 7.84
CA THR A 667 -19.54 1.19 8.89
C THR A 667 -18.04 1.16 8.66
N GLN A 668 -17.44 0.44 7.70
CA GLN A 668 -15.97 0.43 7.50
C GLN A 668 -15.42 1.46 6.50
N ILE A 669 -16.24 2.38 5.98
CA ILE A 669 -15.80 3.39 5.01
C ILE A 669 -15.55 4.74 5.71
N ALA A 670 -14.40 5.36 5.40
CA ALA A 670 -14.08 6.73 5.79
C ALA A 670 -13.64 7.56 4.57
N LEU A 671 -13.98 8.85 4.59
CA LEU A 671 -13.49 9.85 3.65
C LEU A 671 -12.05 10.24 4.01
N ALA A 672 -11.21 10.36 2.99
CA ALA A 672 -9.82 10.77 3.11
C ALA A 672 -9.49 12.01 2.27
N PRO A 673 -10.18 13.16 2.45
CA PRO A 673 -9.91 14.34 1.64
C PRO A 673 -8.46 14.81 1.77
N HIS A 674 -7.89 15.22 0.64
CA HIS A 674 -6.61 15.94 0.60
C HIS A 674 -6.89 17.43 0.57
N VAL A 675 -6.27 18.19 1.47
CA VAL A 675 -6.52 19.63 1.58
C VAL A 675 -5.22 20.40 1.53
N TYR A 676 -5.11 21.28 0.54
CA TYR A 676 -3.95 22.14 0.35
C TYR A 676 -4.38 23.58 0.01
N PRO A 677 -3.64 24.61 0.48
CA PRO A 677 -3.90 26.00 0.11
C PRO A 677 -3.47 26.29 -1.34
N ALA A 678 -3.84 27.45 -1.89
CA ALA A 678 -3.41 27.88 -3.22
C ALA A 678 -1.90 28.02 -3.37
N SER A 679 -1.14 28.14 -2.28
CA SER A 679 0.32 28.15 -2.37
C SER A 679 0.89 26.85 -2.95
N ILE A 680 0.14 25.74 -2.81
CA ILE A 680 0.48 24.41 -3.31
C ILE A 680 -0.17 24.19 -4.66
N THR A 681 -1.49 24.35 -4.76
CA THR A 681 -2.20 24.03 -6.00
C THR A 681 -2.05 25.09 -7.08
N GLY A 682 -1.87 26.36 -6.73
CA GLY A 682 -2.01 27.47 -7.68
C GLY A 682 -3.45 27.73 -8.12
N ALA A 683 -4.43 26.99 -7.61
CA ALA A 683 -5.86 27.19 -7.87
C ALA A 683 -6.50 27.81 -6.61
N PRO A 684 -6.61 29.14 -6.53
CA PRO A 684 -7.20 29.77 -5.37
C PRO A 684 -8.68 29.39 -5.26
N ALA A 685 -9.17 29.18 -4.04
CA ALA A 685 -10.59 29.51 -3.80
C ALA A 685 -10.78 30.97 -4.26
N LYS A 686 -11.97 31.38 -4.69
CA LYS A 686 -12.20 32.75 -5.20
C LYS A 686 -11.56 33.85 -4.32
N SER A 687 -11.39 33.60 -3.01
CA SER A 687 -10.18 34.02 -2.30
C SER A 687 -9.88 33.06 -1.14
N ASP A 688 -8.68 32.45 -1.04
CA ASP A 688 -8.30 31.79 0.25
C ASP A 688 -8.15 32.80 1.40
N ASP A 689 -8.20 34.10 1.09
CA ASP A 689 -8.27 35.16 2.08
C ASP A 689 -9.67 35.27 2.72
N ASP A 690 -10.70 34.68 2.08
CA ASP A 690 -12.03 34.48 2.65
C ASP A 690 -12.10 33.12 3.36
N GLN A 691 -11.81 33.15 4.66
CA GLN A 691 -11.81 31.97 5.52
C GLN A 691 -13.18 31.29 5.58
N SER A 692 -14.28 32.06 5.49
CA SER A 692 -15.63 31.50 5.51
C SER A 692 -15.93 30.74 4.22
N ALA A 693 -15.48 31.23 3.07
CA ALA A 693 -15.61 30.50 1.81
C ALA A 693 -14.80 29.19 1.81
N VAL A 694 -13.60 29.19 2.41
CA VAL A 694 -12.77 27.98 2.55
C VAL A 694 -13.45 26.96 3.49
N ALA A 695 -13.95 27.39 4.65
CA ALA A 695 -14.67 26.51 5.56
C ALA A 695 -15.95 25.94 4.92
N MET A 696 -16.73 26.78 4.22
CA MET A 696 -17.93 26.34 3.51
C MET A 696 -17.62 25.29 2.43
N ARG A 697 -16.49 25.43 1.72
CA ARG A 697 -16.03 24.40 0.78
C ARG A 697 -15.80 23.06 1.49
N TRP A 698 -15.12 23.07 2.63
CA TRP A 698 -14.88 21.86 3.41
C TRP A 698 -16.18 21.25 3.92
N ASP A 699 -17.13 22.05 4.38
CA ASP A 699 -18.46 21.59 4.79
C ASP A 699 -19.24 20.95 3.63
N LEU A 700 -19.27 21.63 2.48
CA LEU A 700 -19.91 21.13 1.25
C LEU A 700 -19.28 19.83 0.78
N SER A 701 -17.95 19.74 0.80
CA SER A 701 -17.24 18.54 0.37
C SER A 701 -17.45 17.43 1.39
N TRP A 702 -16.94 17.53 2.61
CA TRP A 702 -16.86 16.42 3.56
C TRP A 702 -17.40 16.72 4.97
N GLY A 703 -17.42 17.97 5.44
CA GLY A 703 -17.87 18.31 6.81
C GLY A 703 -19.32 17.91 7.07
N MET A 704 -20.25 18.27 6.19
CA MET A 704 -21.66 17.87 6.34
C MET A 704 -21.86 16.36 6.19
N LYS A 705 -21.04 15.67 5.39
CA LYS A 705 -21.09 14.19 5.28
C LYS A 705 -20.65 13.57 6.58
N HIS A 706 -19.61 14.10 7.20
CA HIS A 706 -19.13 13.62 8.47
C HIS A 706 -20.18 13.78 9.58
N LEU A 707 -20.88 14.92 9.59
CA LEU A 707 -21.97 15.20 10.53
C LEU A 707 -23.27 14.44 10.23
N GLY A 708 -23.38 13.78 9.07
CA GLY A 708 -24.63 13.14 8.63
C GLY A 708 -25.75 14.12 8.31
N SER A 709 -25.42 15.40 8.10
CA SER A 709 -26.38 16.45 7.71
C SER A 709 -26.49 16.62 6.19
N ALA A 710 -25.56 16.03 5.44
CA ALA A 710 -25.54 16.14 3.98
C ALA A 710 -26.79 15.56 3.32
N ARG A 711 -27.09 16.11 2.14
CA ARG A 711 -28.14 15.66 1.24
C ARG A 711 -27.54 15.28 -0.11
N GLY A 712 -28.14 14.28 -0.75
CA GLY A 712 -27.81 13.89 -2.12
C GLY A 712 -28.37 14.87 -3.13
N SER A 713 -28.01 14.68 -4.38
CA SER A 713 -28.48 15.51 -5.50
C SER A 713 -30.00 15.46 -5.72
N ARG A 714 -30.71 14.50 -5.13
CA ARG A 714 -32.18 14.40 -5.15
C ARG A 714 -32.82 14.79 -3.82
N GLY A 715 -32.05 15.38 -2.91
CA GLY A 715 -32.51 15.80 -1.58
C GLY A 715 -32.61 14.66 -0.57
N GLU A 716 -32.19 13.44 -0.91
CA GLU A 716 -32.18 12.31 0.03
C GLU A 716 -31.16 12.52 1.16
N ALA A 717 -31.46 12.03 2.36
CA ALA A 717 -30.48 12.03 3.45
C ALA A 717 -29.30 11.11 3.11
N LEU A 718 -28.08 11.65 3.20
CA LEU A 718 -26.87 10.85 3.06
C LEU A 718 -26.43 10.30 4.40
N ARG A 719 -25.72 9.18 4.34
CA ARG A 719 -25.16 8.56 5.52
C ARG A 719 -23.98 9.37 6.08
N ALA A 720 -23.87 9.40 7.41
CA ALA A 720 -22.69 9.91 8.09
C ALA A 720 -21.44 9.08 7.72
N SER A 721 -20.38 9.73 7.29
CA SER A 721 -19.14 9.09 6.85
C SER A 721 -18.00 9.31 7.84
N GLY A 722 -17.07 8.36 7.92
CA GLY A 722 -15.80 8.59 8.61
C GLY A 722 -14.99 9.69 7.96
N LEU A 723 -14.10 10.29 8.73
CA LEU A 723 -13.25 11.37 8.24
C LEU A 723 -11.83 11.20 8.78
N ILE A 724 -10.88 11.21 7.86
CA ILE A 724 -9.46 11.38 8.11
C ILE A 724 -8.94 12.38 7.08
N ILE A 725 -8.18 13.39 7.46
CA ILE A 725 -7.51 14.21 6.45
C ILE A 725 -6.34 13.39 5.89
N GLY A 726 -6.49 12.89 4.65
CA GLY A 726 -5.57 11.92 4.02
C GLY A 726 -4.21 12.53 3.71
N GLU A 727 -4.23 13.80 3.32
CA GLU A 727 -3.04 14.62 3.14
C GLU A 727 -3.34 16.08 3.42
N PHE A 728 -2.39 16.77 4.05
CA PHE A 728 -2.38 18.22 4.11
C PHE A 728 -0.98 18.75 4.40
N GLY A 729 -0.74 19.97 3.95
CA GLY A 729 0.51 20.68 4.15
C GLY A 729 0.40 22.08 3.55
N VAL A 730 1.47 22.86 3.68
CA VAL A 730 1.56 24.19 3.06
C VAL A 730 2.94 24.38 2.44
N LYS A 731 3.07 25.37 1.55
CA LYS A 731 4.34 25.63 0.88
C LYS A 731 5.40 26.01 1.90
N ASP A 732 6.51 25.27 1.88
CA ASP A 732 7.66 25.57 2.71
C ASP A 732 8.73 26.27 1.86
N ARG A 733 8.94 27.56 2.16
CA ARG A 733 9.93 28.42 1.49
C ARG A 733 11.31 28.34 2.14
N GLY A 734 11.48 27.44 3.09
CA GLY A 734 12.75 27.14 3.72
C GLY A 734 13.75 26.55 2.73
N ASN A 735 15.04 26.82 2.94
CA ASN A 735 16.07 26.14 2.18
C ASN A 735 16.48 24.83 2.86
N ASN A 736 15.82 23.74 2.46
CA ASN A 736 16.09 22.40 3.02
C ASN A 736 17.35 21.73 2.44
N THR A 737 18.25 22.49 1.78
CA THR A 737 19.55 21.99 1.31
C THR A 737 20.73 22.50 2.13
N ASP A 738 20.56 23.55 2.93
CA ASP A 738 21.70 24.38 3.33
C ASP A 738 22.34 24.01 4.68
N ARG A 739 21.63 23.42 5.66
CA ARG A 739 22.14 23.20 7.05
C ARG A 739 21.39 22.12 7.85
N ASN A 740 22.05 21.58 8.87
CA ASN A 740 21.43 20.81 9.98
C ASN A 740 20.65 21.73 10.94
N ALA A 741 19.63 22.41 10.44
CA ALA A 741 18.80 23.31 11.23
C ALA A 741 17.33 23.26 10.76
N ASP A 742 16.44 23.79 11.59
CA ASP A 742 15.07 24.08 11.17
C ASP A 742 15.09 25.24 10.18
N THR A 743 14.83 24.93 8.91
CA THR A 743 14.87 25.92 7.82
C THR A 743 13.48 26.36 7.39
N THR A 744 12.44 25.76 7.96
CA THR A 744 11.04 25.94 7.56
C THR A 744 10.64 27.41 7.55
N ARG A 745 10.03 27.86 6.45
CA ARG A 745 9.49 29.22 6.33
C ARG A 745 8.12 29.22 5.69
N TYR A 746 7.10 29.51 6.50
CA TYR A 746 5.74 29.73 6.06
C TYR A 746 5.44 31.20 5.80
N THR A 747 4.54 31.50 4.87
CA THR A 747 3.97 32.85 4.79
C THR A 747 2.94 33.10 5.88
N ARG A 748 2.53 34.36 6.06
CA ARG A 748 1.39 34.69 6.94
C ARG A 748 0.11 33.99 6.50
N ARG A 749 -0.14 33.93 5.18
CA ARG A 749 -1.32 33.27 4.60
C ARG A 749 -1.34 31.77 4.87
N ASP A 750 -0.22 31.09 4.67
CA ASP A 750 -0.12 29.64 4.92
C ASP A 750 -0.32 29.29 6.40
N ARG A 751 0.22 30.12 7.31
CA ARG A 751 -0.04 29.97 8.75
C ARG A 751 -1.52 30.15 9.10
N ALA A 752 -2.15 31.18 8.54
CA ALA A 752 -3.57 31.45 8.76
C ALA A 752 -4.44 30.31 8.23
N TRP A 753 -4.09 29.74 7.07
CA TRP A 753 -4.77 28.58 6.49
C TRP A 753 -4.63 27.33 7.37
N LEU A 754 -3.41 27.03 7.88
CA LEU A 754 -3.22 25.91 8.82
C LEU A 754 -4.02 26.08 10.11
N LYS A 755 -4.09 27.31 10.62
CA LYS A 755 -4.91 27.63 11.79
C LYS A 755 -6.39 27.41 11.49
N LEU A 756 -6.88 27.92 10.36
CA LEU A 756 -8.26 27.75 9.92
C LEU A 756 -8.64 26.27 9.80
N LEU A 757 -7.78 25.46 9.16
CA LEU A 757 -8.01 24.00 9.06
C LEU A 757 -8.07 23.37 10.44
N SER A 758 -7.11 23.69 11.33
CA SER A 758 -7.09 23.17 12.70
C SER A 758 -8.35 23.53 13.48
N ASP A 759 -8.80 24.78 13.42
CA ASP A 759 -9.99 25.25 14.11
C ASP A 759 -11.23 24.53 13.55
N HIS A 760 -11.37 24.45 12.23
CA HIS A 760 -12.49 23.76 11.59
C HIS A 760 -12.57 22.27 11.97
N LEU A 761 -11.43 21.55 12.02
CA LEU A 761 -11.42 20.16 12.48
C LEU A 761 -11.85 20.04 13.94
N LYS A 762 -11.40 20.95 14.82
CA LYS A 762 -11.81 20.98 16.24
C LYS A 762 -13.28 21.29 16.40
N ASP A 763 -13.88 22.11 15.54
CA ASP A 763 -15.30 22.40 15.59
C ASP A 763 -16.17 21.18 15.23
N LEU A 764 -15.62 20.23 14.46
CA LEU A 764 -16.27 18.95 14.17
C LEU A 764 -16.15 17.96 15.35
N GLU A 765 -15.06 17.99 16.11
CA GLU A 765 -14.77 16.98 17.16
C GLU A 765 -15.86 16.81 18.24
N PRO A 766 -16.53 17.86 18.76
CA PRO A 766 -17.59 17.72 19.76
C PRO A 766 -18.76 16.84 19.31
N MET A 767 -19.00 16.72 18.00
CA MET A 767 -20.14 16.00 17.43
C MET A 767 -19.81 14.52 17.13
N SER A 768 -18.53 14.22 16.93
CA SER A 768 -18.06 12.97 16.33
C SER A 768 -16.72 12.47 16.90
N GLY A 769 -16.20 13.01 17.99
CA GLY A 769 -14.90 12.61 18.52
C GLY A 769 -13.72 13.10 17.68
N PRO A 770 -12.48 12.68 18.01
CA PRO A 770 -11.28 13.26 17.43
C PRO A 770 -11.13 12.93 15.94
N ILE A 771 -10.86 13.95 15.12
CA ILE A 771 -10.72 13.77 13.66
C ILE A 771 -9.29 13.37 13.33
N SER A 772 -9.11 12.22 12.69
CA SER A 772 -7.80 11.72 12.24
C SER A 772 -7.17 12.59 11.15
N TRP A 773 -5.84 12.60 11.05
CA TRP A 773 -5.13 13.31 9.99
C TRP A 773 -3.74 12.71 9.71
N LEU A 774 -3.24 12.96 8.50
CA LEU A 774 -1.96 12.51 7.99
C LEU A 774 -1.21 13.69 7.35
N TRP A 775 -0.12 14.12 7.96
CA TRP A 775 0.68 15.25 7.45
C TRP A 775 1.43 14.86 6.17
N TRP A 776 1.41 15.72 5.16
CA TRP A 776 2.26 15.61 3.97
C TRP A 776 3.51 16.50 4.12
N SER A 777 4.69 15.94 4.33
CA SER A 777 5.02 14.52 4.49
C SER A 777 6.13 14.35 5.54
N TRP A 778 6.51 13.10 5.85
CA TRP A 778 7.79 12.86 6.50
C TRP A 778 8.93 13.40 5.61
N ASN A 779 8.80 13.18 4.31
CA ASN A 779 9.88 13.22 3.34
C ASN A 779 10.46 14.60 3.03
N ALA A 780 11.78 14.76 3.17
CA ALA A 780 12.48 16.02 2.90
C ALA A 780 12.39 16.49 1.43
N ASN A 781 12.19 15.54 0.50
CA ASN A 781 12.19 15.74 -0.94
C ASN A 781 10.81 16.04 -1.56
N SER A 782 9.75 16.24 -0.76
CA SER A 782 8.51 16.83 -1.30
C SER A 782 8.81 18.21 -1.89
N GLY A 783 8.48 18.42 -3.17
CA GLY A 783 8.97 19.58 -3.94
C GLY A 783 8.48 20.93 -3.41
N ASP A 784 7.24 20.98 -2.93
CA ASP A 784 6.52 22.19 -2.53
C ASP A 784 6.30 22.32 -1.03
N THR A 785 5.91 21.24 -0.34
CA THR A 785 5.68 21.24 1.12
C THR A 785 6.94 20.97 1.91
N ARG A 786 7.97 20.37 1.28
CA ARG A 786 9.10 19.72 1.95
C ARG A 786 8.60 18.70 3.00
N GLY A 787 9.49 18.22 3.85
CA GLY A 787 9.18 17.20 4.86
C GLY A 787 9.18 17.71 6.30
N LEU A 788 8.82 16.82 7.22
CA LEU A 788 9.12 16.96 8.65
C LEU A 788 10.60 16.73 8.96
N VAL A 789 11.32 16.05 8.07
CA VAL A 789 12.78 15.97 8.14
C VAL A 789 13.49 16.81 7.09
N GLY A 790 14.72 17.15 7.40
CA GLY A 790 15.65 17.86 6.54
C GLY A 790 17.10 17.75 7.05
N PRO A 791 18.04 18.41 6.37
CA PRO A 791 18.01 18.74 4.96
C PRO A 791 17.82 17.49 4.08
N GLN A 792 17.52 17.66 2.78
CA GLN A 792 17.40 16.56 1.80
C GLN A 792 18.65 15.67 1.71
N THR A 793 19.78 16.20 2.18
CA THR A 793 21.06 15.51 2.21
C THR A 793 21.20 14.56 3.40
N THR A 794 20.48 14.76 4.52
CA THR A 794 20.64 13.92 5.73
C THR A 794 19.39 13.17 6.15
N TRP A 795 18.19 13.75 5.95
CA TRP A 795 16.90 13.18 6.39
C TRP A 795 16.81 12.87 7.90
N ARG A 796 17.63 13.54 8.71
CA ARG A 796 17.75 13.29 10.16
C ARG A 796 17.25 14.44 11.03
N GLU A 797 17.33 15.68 10.55
CA GLU A 797 16.97 16.85 11.34
C GLU A 797 15.49 17.15 11.26
N VAL A 798 14.88 17.30 12.43
CA VAL A 798 13.46 17.61 12.56
C VAL A 798 13.22 19.09 12.25
N GLN A 799 12.29 19.36 11.34
CA GLN A 799 11.82 20.69 11.02
C GLN A 799 10.84 21.17 12.11
N TRP A 800 11.40 21.63 13.23
CA TRP A 800 10.67 21.91 14.47
C TRP A 800 9.55 22.93 14.34
N THR A 801 9.63 23.87 13.41
CA THR A 801 8.55 24.82 13.12
C THR A 801 7.29 24.06 12.72
N LYS A 802 7.40 23.03 11.89
CA LYS A 802 6.27 22.17 11.48
C LYS A 802 5.73 21.36 12.65
N VAL A 803 6.62 20.70 13.40
CA VAL A 803 6.24 19.89 14.57
C VAL A 803 5.51 20.75 15.60
N ARG A 804 5.98 21.97 15.85
CA ARG A 804 5.31 22.93 16.73
C ARG A 804 3.89 23.25 16.24
N VAL A 805 3.68 23.49 14.94
CA VAL A 805 2.31 23.66 14.42
C VAL A 805 1.44 22.43 14.72
N LEU A 806 1.96 21.23 14.47
CA LEU A 806 1.24 19.99 14.71
C LEU A 806 0.91 19.77 16.19
N VAL A 807 1.83 20.11 17.11
CA VAL A 807 1.61 20.04 18.56
C VAL A 807 0.54 21.05 18.99
N GLY A 808 0.70 22.32 18.63
CA GLY A 808 -0.19 23.39 19.11
C GLY A 808 -1.55 23.42 18.44
N SER A 809 -1.64 23.03 17.17
CA SER A 809 -2.86 23.17 16.37
C SER A 809 -3.54 21.82 16.16
N PHE A 810 -2.80 20.76 15.89
CA PHE A 810 -3.36 19.47 15.48
C PHE A 810 -3.31 18.38 16.57
N GLY A 811 -2.88 18.75 17.79
CA GLY A 811 -2.90 17.87 18.96
C GLY A 811 -1.87 16.73 18.92
N LEU A 812 -0.78 16.88 18.15
CA LEU A 812 0.34 15.94 18.19
C LEU A 812 0.98 15.98 19.59
N ARG A 813 1.38 14.81 20.12
CA ARG A 813 1.96 14.69 21.47
C ARG A 813 3.31 13.98 21.45
N PRO A 814 4.42 14.73 21.27
CA PRO A 814 5.77 14.21 21.42
C PRO A 814 6.00 13.59 22.81
N TRP A 815 6.95 12.67 22.88
CA TRP A 815 7.26 11.89 24.08
C TRP A 815 7.51 12.77 25.32
N TYR A 816 8.21 13.90 25.15
CA TYR A 816 8.58 14.81 26.23
C TYR A 816 7.38 15.55 26.82
N CYS A 817 6.24 15.61 26.11
CA CYS A 817 5.02 16.26 26.63
C CYS A 817 4.43 15.53 27.85
N SER A 818 4.79 14.27 28.07
CA SER A 818 4.46 13.54 29.31
C SER A 818 5.34 13.91 30.50
N GLN A 819 6.48 14.56 30.25
CA GLN A 819 7.52 14.88 31.23
C GLN A 819 7.52 16.34 31.64
N VAL A 820 6.66 17.17 31.04
CA VAL A 820 6.54 18.60 31.30
C VAL A 820 5.10 18.97 31.55
N GLU A 821 4.87 20.10 32.22
CA GLU A 821 3.53 20.67 32.33
C GLU A 821 2.95 20.92 30.93
N ALA A 822 1.65 20.71 30.77
CA ALA A 822 0.96 20.83 29.47
C ALA A 822 1.23 22.17 28.76
N ARG A 823 1.35 23.27 29.53
CA ARG A 823 1.71 24.59 28.99
C ARG A 823 3.07 24.59 28.29
N TYR A 824 4.07 23.84 28.76
CA TYR A 824 5.39 23.77 28.10
C TYR A 824 5.40 22.87 26.86
N CYS A 825 4.43 21.98 26.72
CA CYS A 825 4.21 21.24 25.48
C CYS A 825 3.62 22.17 24.39
N ILE A 826 2.66 23.03 24.75
CA ILE A 826 1.85 23.81 23.79
C ILE A 826 2.37 25.26 23.59
N ASP A 827 2.86 25.95 24.64
CA ASP A 827 3.26 27.37 24.61
C ASP A 827 4.51 27.63 23.74
N ASN A 828 5.10 26.60 23.14
CA ASN A 828 6.20 26.74 22.20
C ASN A 828 5.75 27.28 20.82
N VAL A 829 4.44 27.46 20.62
CA VAL A 829 3.77 27.77 19.34
C VAL A 829 3.04 29.12 19.38
N MET A 830 3.44 30.07 20.22
CA MET A 830 2.90 31.43 20.15
C MET A 830 3.23 32.04 18.78
N TRP A 831 2.28 31.98 17.86
CA TRP A 831 2.27 32.71 16.60
C TRP A 831 2.25 34.20 16.95
N ARG A 832 3.43 34.82 17.00
CA ARG A 832 3.54 36.28 17.03
C ARG A 832 3.26 36.85 15.64
#